data_AF-A0A2V9CV70-F1
#
_entry.id   AF-A0A2V9CV70-F1
#
_cell.length_a   1.000
_cell.length_b   1.000
_cell.length_c   1.000
_cell.angle_alpha   90.00
_cell.angle_beta   90.00
_cell.angle_gamma   90.00
#
_symmetry.space_group_name_H-M   'P 1'
#
loop_
_entity.id
_entity.type
_entity.pdbx_description
1 polymer ?
#
loop_
_entity_poly.entity_id
_entity_poly.type
_entity_poly.pdbx_seq_one_letter_code
_entity_poly.pdbx_strand_id
1 'polypeptide(L)'
;MSQKVTAAGEIITKNLENGWLTSSNYTGTVNVTTGSGVANLIVQNPNQSVLGSSNYYGNIGPWDASFRAMATSVYNNHIAVKETGVKPLNVSIATPSIGGQPTDLIRRPQHNENASSSAKLAERYYSQVSLRVLLSDYGPSGGCSDSDISSNSSTNLPNLAPNGAGPATPVDLATLAWDTSATAGAGQPPYNAAPSWLTGVGTNTFPLPVSYAAASGVYSPTNGYWVKQYYPIIIGCIKIDYQSKATPGTWVDVTGEILNLGYTGRNINPQGSSTVPPALASLPSSQQVASGPTAHSGVSTVGCADPSANAVIRLARVRDNPSFWSSSNHCGTPSGITANQHGYDFWPNVLYDTREALLRDTALGSGQLTLAGAIHYLELDVANLAKWFTSAIGTNGANALAKDGYSIYFSDRRGERVDNTAGGPPPSVSTTAALTGGFGYEDIVNPASSGACPNGTLDGGEDVEGDYINGVDLSPSLRTYGGTPAFDNSGSYNPVSASVSTITTPGAVVSANPNCTAAGTSWPYAIASNAKDLRQNAPLLFRRALKLVHGDTISLGTCNSVACGLAVISENPVYVQSCYNNPGQCGMSSVSWSAASVGSSVIADAVMLLSDGWNDVNSFAFPYDLNNRKSQTTTYRMALMAGKGVPFQQPAGTAQDFGTDGGVHNFLRYLENWAGQTLYYEGSVASLYYNHQAVGIYKCCNTVYSPPTRGYQFDTNFLTPSLLPPLTPMLRTINTIGFTQMMLPTQ
;
A
#
# COMPACT_ATOMS: atom_id res chain seq x y z
N MET A 1 -10.41 28.90 -3.87
CA MET A 1 -11.56 28.65 -2.98
C MET A 1 -11.20 29.18 -1.61
N SER A 2 -11.84 30.24 -1.15
CA SER A 2 -11.94 30.51 0.28
C SER A 2 -13.28 29.87 0.68
N GLN A 3 -13.28 28.86 1.53
CA GLN A 3 -14.52 28.20 1.95
C GLN A 3 -14.49 27.97 3.45
N LYS A 4 -15.68 27.97 4.04
CA LYS A 4 -15.92 27.78 5.47
C LYS A 4 -15.59 26.34 5.85
N VAL A 5 -15.07 26.10 7.05
CA VAL A 5 -14.87 24.74 7.55
C VAL A 5 -16.22 24.18 7.97
N THR A 6 -16.62 23.06 7.38
CA THR A 6 -17.91 22.41 7.66
C THR A 6 -17.64 20.98 8.13
N ALA A 7 -18.16 20.60 9.28
CA ALA A 7 -18.20 19.23 9.77
C ALA A 7 -19.63 18.70 9.66
N ALA A 8 -19.80 17.49 9.13
CA ALA A 8 -21.12 16.86 9.07
C ALA A 8 -21.49 16.10 10.35
N GLY A 9 -20.53 15.93 11.25
CA GLY A 9 -20.73 15.48 12.62
C GLY A 9 -20.43 16.63 13.59
N GLU A 10 -19.77 16.31 14.69
CA GLU A 10 -19.33 17.27 15.70
C GLU A 10 -17.90 17.75 15.50
N ILE A 11 -17.56 18.83 16.19
CA ILE A 11 -16.18 19.29 16.36
C ILE A 11 -15.85 19.19 17.85
N ILE A 12 -14.95 18.27 18.19
CA ILE A 12 -14.51 18.01 19.56
C ILE A 12 -13.21 18.77 19.81
N THR A 13 -13.17 19.61 20.84
CA THR A 13 -11.99 20.44 21.16
C THR A 13 -11.37 20.14 22.51
N LYS A 14 -12.07 19.39 23.36
CA LYS A 14 -11.62 19.09 24.72
C LYS A 14 -10.80 17.81 24.83
N ASN A 15 -11.03 16.83 23.97
CA ASN A 15 -10.36 15.53 24.06
C ASN A 15 -9.86 15.12 22.70
N LEU A 16 -8.78 14.36 22.74
CA LEU A 16 -8.43 13.48 21.66
C LEU A 16 -9.52 12.41 21.52
N GLU A 17 -9.62 11.80 20.34
CA GLU A 17 -10.61 10.76 20.04
C GLU A 17 -10.53 9.51 20.92
N ASN A 18 -9.40 9.32 21.63
CA ASN A 18 -9.16 8.24 22.58
C ASN A 18 -9.52 8.57 24.04
N GLY A 19 -9.93 9.82 24.31
CA GLY A 19 -10.54 10.23 25.58
C GLY A 19 -9.60 11.07 26.42
N TRP A 20 -8.35 11.20 25.99
CA TRP A 20 -7.37 12.04 26.66
C TRP A 20 -7.73 13.52 26.57
N LEU A 21 -7.59 14.25 27.68
CA LEU A 21 -7.88 15.69 27.74
C LEU A 21 -6.83 16.51 26.99
N THR A 22 -7.25 17.33 26.02
CA THR A 22 -6.37 18.26 25.27
C THR A 22 -5.81 19.36 26.17
N SER A 23 -6.49 19.68 27.27
CA SER A 23 -5.98 20.62 28.29
C SER A 23 -4.70 20.11 28.98
N SER A 24 -4.35 18.83 28.82
CA SER A 24 -3.11 18.24 29.30
C SER A 24 -2.26 17.81 28.11
N ASN A 25 -1.05 18.36 27.97
CA ASN A 25 -0.04 18.00 26.97
C ASN A 25 -0.35 18.36 25.50
N TYR A 26 -1.60 18.65 25.14
CA TYR A 26 -2.01 19.04 23.78
C TYR A 26 -2.70 20.42 23.76
N THR A 27 -2.12 21.40 24.46
CA THR A 27 -2.65 22.76 24.60
C THR A 27 -2.44 23.65 23.37
N GLY A 28 -2.28 23.04 22.19
CA GLY A 28 -2.06 23.75 20.94
C GLY A 28 -3.25 24.64 20.60
N THR A 29 -2.95 25.83 20.06
CA THR A 29 -3.99 26.78 19.68
C THR A 29 -4.58 26.44 18.32
N VAL A 30 -5.90 26.18 18.28
CA VAL A 30 -6.66 26.09 17.03
C VAL A 30 -7.23 27.46 16.71
N ASN A 31 -6.74 28.08 15.65
CA ASN A 31 -7.17 29.41 15.26
C ASN A 31 -8.24 29.37 14.16
N VAL A 32 -9.32 30.11 14.37
CA VAL A 32 -10.47 30.19 13.46
C VAL A 32 -10.71 31.65 13.10
N THR A 33 -11.06 31.93 11.84
CA THR A 33 -11.42 33.30 11.43
C THR A 33 -12.82 33.67 11.93
N THR A 34 -12.96 34.90 12.42
CA THR A 34 -14.22 35.48 12.93
C THR A 34 -14.75 36.60 12.04
N GLY A 35 -14.08 36.90 10.92
CA GLY A 35 -14.45 38.01 10.03
C GLY A 35 -15.73 37.73 9.22
N SER A 36 -16.50 38.78 8.93
CA SER A 36 -17.64 38.70 8.01
C SER A 36 -17.14 38.67 6.57
N GLY A 37 -17.17 37.51 5.92
CA GLY A 37 -16.73 37.34 4.54
C GLY A 37 -15.81 36.14 4.38
N VAL A 38 -15.43 35.84 3.14
CA VAL A 38 -14.64 34.65 2.82
C VAL A 38 -13.15 34.97 2.96
N ALA A 39 -12.53 34.49 4.03
CA ALA A 39 -11.13 34.79 4.35
C ALA A 39 -10.16 33.89 3.59
N ASN A 40 -9.09 34.48 3.03
CA ASN A 40 -7.93 33.69 2.61
C ASN A 40 -7.07 33.39 3.84
N LEU A 41 -7.18 32.16 4.37
CA LEU A 41 -6.45 31.72 5.55
C LEU A 41 -4.93 31.67 5.35
N ILE A 42 -4.44 31.75 4.10
CA ILE A 42 -3.00 31.81 3.79
C ILE A 42 -2.42 33.20 4.14
N VAL A 43 -3.25 34.26 4.14
CA VAL A 43 -2.81 35.66 4.26
C VAL A 43 -3.31 36.33 5.56
N GLN A 44 -4.18 35.65 6.32
CA GLN A 44 -4.69 36.16 7.59
C GLN A 44 -4.02 35.46 8.76
N ASN A 45 -3.65 36.22 9.79
CA ASN A 45 -3.39 35.67 11.13
C ASN A 45 -4.74 35.42 11.81
N PRO A 46 -5.16 34.17 11.99
CA PRO A 46 -6.43 33.86 12.64
C PRO A 46 -6.35 34.21 14.14
N ASN A 47 -7.44 34.75 14.69
CA ASN A 47 -7.34 35.62 15.89
C ASN A 47 -7.64 34.98 17.24
N GLN A 48 -8.12 33.72 17.38
CA GLN A 48 -8.42 33.13 18.70
C GLN A 48 -8.40 31.58 18.75
N SER A 49 -8.03 31.04 19.92
CA SER A 49 -7.96 29.63 20.33
C SER A 49 -9.28 29.10 20.90
N VAL A 50 -9.65 27.85 20.61
CA VAL A 50 -10.77 27.15 21.29
C VAL A 50 -10.25 26.35 22.50
N LEU A 51 -10.74 26.62 23.72
CA LEU A 51 -10.45 25.87 24.95
C LEU A 51 -11.77 25.64 25.72
N GLY A 52 -12.06 24.43 26.22
CA GLY A 52 -13.30 24.13 26.96
C GLY A 52 -13.37 22.74 27.61
N SER A 53 -14.23 22.55 28.64
CA SER A 53 -14.05 21.59 29.75
C SER A 53 -15.18 20.55 30.06
N SER A 54 -16.01 20.06 29.12
CA SER A 54 -16.83 18.81 29.27
C SER A 54 -16.74 17.83 28.07
N ASN A 55 -16.75 16.50 28.29
CA ASN A 55 -16.80 15.48 27.21
C ASN A 55 -17.45 14.15 27.64
N TYR A 56 -17.95 13.42 26.64
CA TYR A 56 -18.74 12.18 26.70
C TYR A 56 -18.33 11.24 25.54
N TYR A 57 -18.57 9.93 25.71
CA TYR A 57 -18.42 8.88 24.70
C TYR A 57 -19.77 8.20 24.43
N GLY A 58 -20.29 8.29 23.21
CA GLY A 58 -21.52 7.63 22.75
C GLY A 58 -22.34 8.50 21.78
N ASN A 59 -23.54 8.03 21.41
CA ASN A 59 -24.48 8.77 20.54
C ASN A 59 -24.74 10.19 21.10
N ILE A 60 -24.54 11.16 20.23
CA ILE A 60 -24.72 12.58 20.54
C ILE A 60 -26.21 12.83 20.73
N GLY A 61 -26.59 13.16 21.96
CA GLY A 61 -27.93 13.65 22.25
C GLY A 61 -28.20 14.97 21.49
N PRO A 62 -29.46 15.25 21.12
CA PRO A 62 -29.77 16.44 20.34
C PRO A 62 -29.59 17.73 21.17
N TRP A 63 -28.99 18.74 20.51
CA TRP A 63 -28.97 20.18 20.82
C TRP A 63 -28.01 20.71 21.92
N ASP A 64 -26.90 21.33 21.49
CA ASP A 64 -26.31 22.49 22.19
C ASP A 64 -26.62 23.78 21.41
N ALA A 65 -27.65 24.52 21.86
CA ALA A 65 -28.02 25.83 21.30
C ALA A 65 -26.85 26.82 21.32
N SER A 66 -25.95 26.67 22.29
CA SER A 66 -24.80 27.53 22.52
C SER A 66 -23.78 27.40 21.40
N PHE A 67 -23.53 26.17 20.92
CA PHE A 67 -22.63 25.96 19.78
C PHE A 67 -23.16 26.63 18.51
N ARG A 68 -24.45 26.43 18.17
CA ARG A 68 -25.05 27.05 16.99
C ARG A 68 -25.01 28.58 17.07
N ALA A 69 -25.33 29.15 18.24
CA ALA A 69 -25.24 30.58 18.47
C ALA A 69 -23.79 31.09 18.33
N MET A 70 -22.81 30.38 18.87
CA MET A 70 -21.39 30.73 18.78
C MET A 70 -20.83 30.59 17.34
N ALA A 71 -21.14 29.49 16.65
CA ALA A 71 -20.77 29.27 15.25
C ALA A 71 -21.31 30.37 14.33
N THR A 72 -22.55 30.80 14.54
CA THR A 72 -23.19 31.86 13.75
C THR A 72 -22.72 33.26 14.13
N SER A 73 -22.64 33.59 15.44
CA SER A 73 -22.37 34.95 15.92
C SER A 73 -20.89 35.29 16.12
N VAL A 74 -20.07 34.34 16.58
CA VAL A 74 -18.62 34.52 16.83
C VAL A 74 -17.83 34.18 15.59
N TYR A 75 -18.14 33.04 14.96
CA TYR A 75 -17.39 32.54 13.81
C TYR A 75 -18.04 32.85 12.45
N ASN A 76 -19.15 33.58 12.36
CA ASN A 76 -19.79 33.93 11.07
C ASN A 76 -20.04 32.71 10.14
N ASN A 77 -20.29 31.54 10.74
CA ASN A 77 -20.38 30.22 10.11
C ASN A 77 -19.08 29.70 9.46
N HIS A 78 -17.92 30.27 9.76
CA HIS A 78 -16.61 29.72 9.37
C HIS A 78 -16.31 28.36 10.01
N ILE A 79 -17.06 28.03 11.06
CA ILE A 79 -17.27 26.68 11.56
C ILE A 79 -18.76 26.38 11.47
N ALA A 80 -19.09 25.22 10.93
CA ALA A 80 -20.45 24.71 10.84
C ALA A 80 -20.46 23.20 11.14
N VAL A 81 -21.51 22.72 11.79
CA VAL A 81 -21.74 21.31 12.19
C VAL A 81 -23.08 20.81 11.63
N LYS A 82 -23.40 19.52 11.82
CA LYS A 82 -24.70 18.93 11.43
C LYS A 82 -25.90 19.77 11.88
N GLU A 83 -25.85 20.28 13.11
CA GLU A 83 -26.89 21.08 13.77
C GLU A 83 -27.10 22.44 13.08
N THR A 84 -26.09 22.92 12.34
CA THR A 84 -26.18 24.14 11.52
C THR A 84 -26.65 23.85 10.08
N GLY A 85 -26.97 22.60 9.76
CA GLY A 85 -27.46 22.17 8.45
C GLY A 85 -26.39 21.60 7.52
N VAL A 86 -25.17 21.36 8.01
CA VAL A 86 -24.13 20.67 7.23
C VAL A 86 -24.56 19.23 6.98
N LYS A 87 -24.41 18.77 5.73
CA LYS A 87 -24.71 17.39 5.34
C LYS A 87 -23.41 16.59 5.19
N PRO A 88 -23.41 15.29 5.53
CA PRO A 88 -22.27 14.42 5.28
C PRO A 88 -21.96 14.33 3.79
N LEU A 89 -20.67 14.40 3.47
CA LEU A 89 -20.17 14.07 2.16
C LEU A 89 -20.17 12.54 2.05
N ASN A 90 -21.14 12.01 1.32
CA ASN A 90 -21.17 10.61 0.95
C ASN A 90 -20.64 10.46 -0.47
N VAL A 91 -19.62 9.62 -0.64
CA VAL A 91 -19.19 9.20 -1.98
C VAL A 91 -20.31 8.39 -2.63
N SER A 92 -20.43 8.51 -3.96
CA SER A 92 -21.48 7.86 -4.77
C SER A 92 -21.62 6.37 -4.45
N ILE A 93 -20.49 5.65 -4.41
CA ILE A 93 -20.47 4.20 -4.14
C ILE A 93 -21.09 3.81 -2.79
N ALA A 94 -21.02 4.71 -1.81
CA ALA A 94 -21.55 4.50 -0.45
C ALA A 94 -22.99 4.99 -0.28
N THR A 95 -23.64 5.44 -1.36
CA THR A 95 -25.05 5.83 -1.30
C THR A 95 -25.94 4.59 -1.12
N PRO A 96 -27.06 4.70 -0.39
CA PRO A 96 -28.00 3.58 -0.24
C PRO A 96 -28.51 2.99 -1.56
N SER A 97 -28.54 3.79 -2.64
CA SER A 97 -28.92 3.34 -3.98
C SER A 97 -27.90 2.43 -4.66
N ILE A 98 -26.63 2.48 -4.26
CA ILE A 98 -25.56 1.62 -4.79
C ILE A 98 -25.23 0.48 -3.81
N GLY A 99 -25.32 0.74 -2.50
CA GLY A 99 -25.16 -0.29 -1.47
C GLY A 99 -23.70 -0.75 -1.25
N GLY A 100 -22.72 0.09 -1.56
CA GLY A 100 -21.31 -0.13 -1.21
C GLY A 100 -20.88 0.63 0.04
N GLN A 101 -19.58 0.57 0.32
CA GLN A 101 -18.87 1.36 1.32
C GLN A 101 -17.84 2.28 0.65
N PRO A 102 -17.38 3.37 1.30
CA PRO A 102 -16.36 4.22 0.71
C PRO A 102 -15.06 3.47 0.34
N THR A 103 -14.67 2.44 1.11
CA THR A 103 -13.49 1.62 0.77
C THR A 103 -13.66 0.87 -0.54
N ASP A 104 -14.89 0.62 -1.00
CA ASP A 104 -15.13 -0.11 -2.25
C ASP A 104 -14.57 0.62 -3.47
N LEU A 105 -14.33 1.94 -3.40
CA LEU A 105 -13.68 2.71 -4.46
C LEU A 105 -12.37 2.06 -4.91
N ILE A 106 -11.59 1.51 -3.96
CA ILE A 106 -10.27 0.91 -4.21
C ILE A 106 -10.28 -0.62 -4.14
N ARG A 107 -11.33 -1.25 -3.60
CA ARG A 107 -11.40 -2.72 -3.50
C ARG A 107 -11.66 -3.35 -4.86
N ARG A 108 -11.07 -4.52 -5.07
CA ARG A 108 -11.33 -5.33 -6.26
C ARG A 108 -12.79 -5.79 -6.22
N PRO A 109 -13.52 -5.78 -7.36
CA PRO A 109 -14.90 -6.26 -7.40
C PRO A 109 -15.00 -7.75 -7.10
N GLN A 110 -16.18 -8.19 -6.66
CA GLN A 110 -16.49 -9.61 -6.56
C GLN A 110 -16.85 -10.20 -7.93
N HIS A 111 -16.76 -11.53 -8.04
CA HIS A 111 -17.28 -12.26 -9.19
C HIS A 111 -18.76 -11.89 -9.44
N ASN A 112 -19.14 -11.78 -10.73
CA ASN A 112 -20.47 -11.37 -11.18
C ASN A 112 -20.97 -9.97 -10.75
N GLU A 113 -20.13 -9.10 -10.18
CA GLU A 113 -20.58 -7.74 -9.79
C GLU A 113 -21.11 -6.92 -10.98
N ASN A 114 -20.66 -7.19 -12.21
CA ASN A 114 -21.22 -6.62 -13.44
C ASN A 114 -22.70 -6.96 -13.68
N ALA A 115 -23.18 -8.09 -13.15
CA ALA A 115 -24.57 -8.51 -13.25
C ALA A 115 -25.36 -8.19 -11.98
N SER A 116 -24.76 -8.43 -10.79
CA SER A 116 -25.44 -8.27 -9.51
C SER A 116 -25.48 -6.82 -9.01
N SER A 117 -24.46 -6.01 -9.33
CA SER A 117 -24.36 -4.60 -8.90
C SER A 117 -23.53 -3.76 -9.87
N SER A 118 -24.01 -3.63 -11.12
CA SER A 118 -23.30 -2.90 -12.18
C SER A 118 -23.01 -1.44 -11.84
N ALA A 119 -23.89 -0.79 -11.06
CA ALA A 119 -23.68 0.57 -10.58
C ALA A 119 -22.49 0.65 -9.61
N LYS A 120 -22.35 -0.32 -8.69
CA LYS A 120 -21.21 -0.39 -7.78
C LYS A 120 -19.91 -0.59 -8.55
N LEU A 121 -19.91 -1.54 -9.49
CA LEU A 121 -18.75 -1.80 -10.35
C LEU A 121 -18.31 -0.55 -11.13
N ALA A 122 -19.25 0.25 -11.63
CA ALA A 122 -18.96 1.47 -12.37
C ALA A 122 -18.28 2.55 -11.52
N GLU A 123 -18.56 2.60 -10.21
CA GLU A 123 -17.96 3.55 -9.27
C GLU A 123 -16.59 3.12 -8.75
N ARG A 124 -16.20 1.84 -8.90
CA ARG A 124 -14.87 1.36 -8.52
C ARG A 124 -13.80 1.89 -9.47
N TYR A 125 -12.65 2.30 -8.94
CA TYR A 125 -11.50 2.66 -9.75
C TYR A 125 -11.02 1.51 -10.65
N TYR A 126 -11.22 0.26 -10.21
CA TYR A 126 -11.02 -0.94 -11.04
C TYR A 126 -11.66 -0.83 -12.45
N SER A 127 -12.80 -0.18 -12.60
CA SER A 127 -13.47 -0.05 -13.91
C SER A 127 -13.08 1.21 -14.68
N GLN A 128 -12.44 2.17 -14.04
CA GLN A 128 -12.24 3.53 -14.56
C GLN A 128 -10.80 3.79 -15.03
N VAL A 129 -9.83 3.04 -14.53
CA VAL A 129 -8.41 3.32 -14.77
C VAL A 129 -7.94 3.02 -16.19
N SER A 130 -6.80 3.61 -16.55
CA SER A 130 -6.09 3.37 -17.81
C SER A 130 -5.41 2.01 -17.85
N LEU A 131 -4.83 1.55 -16.74
CA LEU A 131 -4.07 0.31 -16.60
C LEU A 131 -4.41 -0.41 -15.29
N ARG A 132 -4.49 -1.74 -15.31
CA ARG A 132 -4.65 -2.59 -14.12
C ARG A 132 -3.50 -3.57 -14.01
N VAL A 133 -2.94 -3.72 -12.82
CA VAL A 133 -1.97 -4.77 -12.48
C VAL A 133 -2.59 -5.63 -11.39
N LEU A 134 -2.92 -6.86 -11.73
CA LEU A 134 -3.64 -7.79 -10.87
C LEU A 134 -2.76 -9.01 -10.58
N LEU A 135 -2.63 -9.34 -9.30
CA LEU A 135 -1.97 -10.56 -8.84
C LEU A 135 -2.92 -11.36 -7.94
N SER A 136 -2.89 -12.67 -8.11
CA SER A 136 -3.75 -13.61 -7.38
C SER A 136 -3.05 -14.94 -7.20
N ASP A 137 -3.55 -15.74 -6.25
CA ASP A 137 -3.16 -17.14 -6.16
C ASP A 137 -3.70 -17.94 -7.37
N TYR A 138 -3.23 -19.19 -7.47
CA TYR A 138 -3.74 -20.16 -8.44
C TYR A 138 -5.23 -20.45 -8.19
N GLY A 139 -5.96 -20.91 -9.22
CA GLY A 139 -7.41 -21.18 -9.17
C GLY A 139 -7.79 -22.43 -8.36
N PRO A 140 -8.70 -23.28 -8.85
CA PRO A 140 -8.88 -24.67 -8.34
C PRO A 140 -8.21 -25.83 -9.12
N SER A 141 -7.50 -25.60 -10.24
CA SER A 141 -6.80 -26.61 -11.07
C SER A 141 -5.33 -26.94 -10.77
N GLY A 142 -4.62 -25.97 -10.22
CA GLY A 142 -3.22 -25.93 -9.79
C GLY A 142 -2.51 -24.70 -10.35
N GLY A 143 -3.13 -23.94 -11.25
CA GLY A 143 -2.45 -22.92 -12.02
C GLY A 143 -3.26 -21.66 -12.28
N CYS A 144 -2.84 -20.92 -13.29
CA CYS A 144 -3.43 -19.63 -13.63
C CYS A 144 -4.60 -19.68 -14.62
N SER A 145 -4.88 -20.85 -15.21
CA SER A 145 -5.96 -21.00 -16.19
C SER A 145 -7.36 -20.76 -15.63
N ASP A 146 -7.53 -20.89 -14.32
CA ASP A 146 -8.81 -20.74 -13.60
C ASP A 146 -8.69 -19.88 -12.33
N SER A 147 -7.58 -19.13 -12.19
CA SER A 147 -7.46 -18.06 -11.19
C SER A 147 -8.56 -17.00 -11.40
N ASP A 148 -8.96 -16.26 -10.36
CA ASP A 148 -9.98 -15.21 -10.44
C ASP A 148 -9.63 -14.11 -11.46
N ILE A 149 -8.33 -13.90 -11.71
CA ILE A 149 -7.84 -12.95 -12.73
C ILE A 149 -7.76 -13.56 -14.14
N SER A 150 -8.18 -14.81 -14.36
CA SER A 150 -8.33 -15.38 -15.70
C SER A 150 -9.69 -15.07 -16.30
N SER A 151 -9.74 -14.62 -17.55
CA SER A 151 -11.01 -14.43 -18.27
C SER A 151 -11.80 -15.74 -18.47
N ASN A 152 -11.14 -16.89 -18.33
CA ASN A 152 -11.71 -18.21 -18.56
C ASN A 152 -12.19 -18.89 -17.26
N SER A 153 -11.93 -18.27 -16.09
CA SER A 153 -12.36 -18.82 -14.80
C SER A 153 -13.87 -18.71 -14.64
N SER A 154 -14.47 -19.70 -13.99
CA SER A 154 -15.88 -19.64 -13.55
C SER A 154 -16.11 -18.64 -12.41
N THR A 155 -15.04 -18.13 -11.78
CA THR A 155 -15.06 -17.13 -10.72
C THR A 155 -14.33 -15.85 -11.14
N ASN A 156 -14.26 -15.61 -12.44
CA ASN A 156 -13.51 -14.48 -13.00
C ASN A 156 -13.99 -13.13 -12.46
N LEU A 157 -13.04 -12.20 -12.33
CA LEU A 157 -13.35 -10.81 -12.09
C LEU A 157 -14.10 -10.21 -13.30
N PRO A 158 -15.02 -9.26 -13.08
CA PRO A 158 -15.70 -8.58 -14.16
C PRO A 158 -14.75 -7.89 -15.15
N ASN A 159 -15.11 -7.92 -16.43
CA ASN A 159 -14.49 -7.12 -17.50
C ASN A 159 -12.96 -7.29 -17.63
N LEU A 160 -12.44 -8.50 -17.43
CA LEU A 160 -11.03 -8.81 -17.75
C LEU A 160 -10.81 -8.84 -19.26
N ALA A 161 -9.60 -8.49 -19.71
CA ALA A 161 -9.23 -8.71 -21.10
C ALA A 161 -9.20 -10.22 -21.41
N PRO A 162 -9.60 -10.65 -22.62
CA PRO A 162 -9.46 -12.04 -23.03
C PRO A 162 -8.03 -12.52 -22.85
N ASN A 163 -7.88 -13.74 -22.32
CA ASN A 163 -6.58 -14.35 -22.12
C ASN A 163 -5.82 -14.50 -23.47
N GLY A 164 -4.62 -13.93 -23.52
CA GLY A 164 -3.64 -14.16 -24.58
C GLY A 164 -3.05 -15.58 -24.56
N ALA A 165 -2.55 -16.01 -25.72
CA ALA A 165 -1.91 -17.32 -25.92
C ALA A 165 -0.37 -17.24 -26.04
N GLY A 166 0.21 -16.05 -26.14
CA GLY A 166 1.66 -15.84 -26.27
C GLY A 166 2.12 -14.55 -25.58
N PRO A 167 2.34 -14.55 -24.25
CA PRO A 167 2.22 -15.68 -23.34
C PRO A 167 0.77 -16.11 -23.04
N ALA A 168 0.62 -17.33 -22.52
CA ALA A 168 -0.60 -17.72 -21.82
C ALA A 168 -0.80 -16.78 -20.63
N THR A 169 -1.97 -16.17 -20.53
CA THR A 169 -2.32 -15.22 -19.45
C THR A 169 -3.51 -15.75 -18.64
N PRO A 170 -3.62 -15.43 -17.34
CA PRO A 170 -2.61 -14.81 -16.50
C PRO A 170 -1.28 -15.59 -16.50
N VAL A 171 -0.15 -14.88 -16.46
CA VAL A 171 1.17 -15.50 -16.48
C VAL A 171 1.42 -16.14 -15.12
N ASP A 172 1.85 -17.40 -15.11
CA ASP A 172 2.30 -18.09 -13.91
C ASP A 172 3.72 -17.63 -13.54
N LEU A 173 3.83 -16.96 -12.40
CA LEU A 173 5.10 -16.42 -11.89
C LEU A 173 6.13 -17.51 -11.58
N ALA A 174 5.70 -18.74 -11.28
CA ALA A 174 6.62 -19.86 -11.10
C ALA A 174 7.44 -20.15 -12.36
N THR A 175 6.88 -19.93 -13.55
CA THR A 175 7.58 -20.14 -14.84
C THR A 175 8.68 -19.10 -15.09
N LEU A 176 8.64 -17.96 -14.41
CA LEU A 176 9.68 -16.95 -14.46
C LEU A 176 10.82 -17.24 -13.48
N ALA A 177 10.66 -18.20 -12.55
CA ALA A 177 11.67 -18.59 -11.58
C ALA A 177 12.42 -19.85 -12.06
N TRP A 178 13.64 -19.66 -12.54
CA TRP A 178 14.44 -20.72 -13.17
C TRP A 178 15.92 -20.58 -12.83
N ASP A 179 16.67 -21.67 -12.99
CA ASP A 179 18.11 -21.72 -12.70
C ASP A 179 18.83 -22.69 -13.64
N THR A 180 19.88 -22.25 -14.33
CA THR A 180 20.60 -23.12 -15.29
C THR A 180 21.27 -24.33 -14.65
N SER A 181 21.47 -24.33 -13.33
CA SER A 181 22.02 -25.46 -12.58
C SER A 181 20.97 -26.48 -12.11
N ALA A 182 19.67 -26.17 -12.28
CA ALA A 182 18.59 -27.09 -11.94
C ALA A 182 18.50 -28.26 -12.93
N THR A 183 18.24 -29.47 -12.42
CA THR A 183 17.91 -30.62 -13.26
C THR A 183 16.43 -30.52 -13.66
N ALA A 184 16.17 -30.24 -14.94
CA ALA A 184 14.85 -29.85 -15.46
C ALA A 184 13.73 -30.87 -15.22
N GLY A 185 12.56 -30.41 -14.78
CA GLY A 185 11.28 -31.04 -15.09
C GLY A 185 10.68 -30.37 -16.33
N ALA A 186 10.37 -31.12 -17.40
CA ALA A 186 9.91 -30.57 -18.69
C ALA A 186 8.48 -29.96 -18.68
N GLY A 187 7.99 -29.48 -17.53
CA GLY A 187 6.64 -28.92 -17.38
C GLY A 187 6.24 -28.57 -15.95
N GLN A 188 7.17 -28.64 -14.99
CA GLN A 188 6.96 -28.36 -13.57
C GLN A 188 8.28 -27.85 -12.97
N PRO A 189 8.25 -27.01 -11.92
CA PRO A 189 9.46 -26.58 -11.25
C PRO A 189 10.24 -27.77 -10.64
N PRO A 190 11.58 -27.70 -10.58
CA PRO A 190 12.40 -26.55 -10.94
C PRO A 190 12.55 -26.37 -12.46
N TYR A 191 12.47 -25.13 -12.92
CA TYR A 191 12.73 -24.75 -14.31
C TYR A 191 14.22 -24.44 -14.50
N ASN A 192 14.77 -24.77 -15.66
CA ASN A 192 16.19 -24.58 -15.96
C ASN A 192 16.49 -23.53 -17.04
N ALA A 193 15.45 -22.88 -17.56
CA ALA A 193 15.56 -21.85 -18.59
C ALA A 193 14.36 -20.90 -18.53
N ALA A 194 14.54 -19.70 -19.08
CA ALA A 194 13.47 -18.74 -19.27
C ALA A 194 12.37 -19.28 -20.21
N PRO A 195 11.10 -18.86 -20.03
CA PRO A 195 10.05 -19.15 -21.00
C PRO A 195 10.37 -18.60 -22.38
N SER A 196 10.02 -19.33 -23.43
CA SER A 196 10.36 -18.98 -24.82
C SER A 196 9.72 -17.68 -25.33
N TRP A 197 8.61 -17.24 -24.73
CA TRP A 197 7.94 -15.98 -25.08
C TRP A 197 8.65 -14.74 -24.52
N LEU A 198 9.54 -14.91 -23.55
CA LEU A 198 10.25 -13.82 -22.90
C LEU A 198 11.52 -13.50 -23.69
N THR A 199 11.39 -12.55 -24.61
CA THR A 199 12.39 -12.21 -25.64
C THR A 199 13.02 -10.82 -25.45
N GLY A 200 12.50 -9.99 -24.53
CA GLY A 200 12.67 -8.53 -24.57
C GLY A 200 13.53 -7.82 -23.51
N VAL A 201 14.29 -8.49 -22.65
CA VAL A 201 15.01 -7.82 -21.53
C VAL A 201 16.42 -7.33 -21.94
N GLY A 202 16.52 -6.47 -22.95
CA GLY A 202 17.83 -6.17 -23.57
C GLY A 202 18.50 -7.45 -24.07
N THR A 203 19.82 -7.61 -23.94
CA THR A 203 20.48 -8.88 -24.31
C THR A 203 20.28 -10.02 -23.29
N ASN A 204 19.69 -9.78 -22.10
CA ASN A 204 19.69 -10.74 -20.97
C ASN A 204 18.36 -10.83 -20.20
N THR A 205 17.75 -12.01 -20.17
CA THR A 205 16.55 -12.30 -19.38
C THR A 205 16.90 -12.72 -17.95
N PHE A 206 16.44 -12.04 -16.90
CA PHE A 206 16.77 -12.40 -15.50
C PHE A 206 15.67 -13.26 -14.85
N PRO A 207 16.00 -14.31 -14.09
CA PRO A 207 15.01 -15.14 -13.39
C PRO A 207 14.38 -14.42 -12.19
N LEU A 208 13.18 -14.87 -11.82
CA LEU A 208 12.66 -14.68 -10.48
C LEU A 208 13.37 -15.61 -9.46
N PRO A 209 13.33 -15.28 -8.17
CA PRO A 209 14.05 -16.00 -7.13
C PRO A 209 13.67 -17.49 -7.02
N VAL A 210 14.68 -18.35 -6.94
CA VAL A 210 14.53 -19.75 -6.50
C VAL A 210 15.25 -19.99 -5.17
N SER A 211 14.78 -20.97 -4.41
CA SER A 211 15.47 -21.39 -3.19
C SER A 211 16.81 -22.07 -3.49
N TYR A 212 17.79 -21.88 -2.60
CA TYR A 212 19.06 -22.62 -2.64
C TYR A 212 19.28 -23.43 -1.34
N ALA A 213 18.18 -23.99 -0.82
CA ALA A 213 18.23 -24.92 0.30
C ALA A 213 19.09 -26.16 -0.01
N ALA A 214 19.46 -26.91 1.03
CA ALA A 214 20.06 -28.23 0.84
C ALA A 214 19.05 -29.19 0.19
N ALA A 215 19.55 -30.18 -0.57
CA ALA A 215 18.73 -31.14 -1.29
C ALA A 215 17.74 -31.92 -0.39
N SER A 216 18.00 -32.02 0.92
CA SER A 216 17.12 -32.66 1.90
C SER A 216 15.77 -31.94 2.11
N GLY A 217 15.63 -30.68 1.67
CA GLY A 217 14.41 -29.90 1.82
C GLY A 217 14.09 -29.47 3.26
N VAL A 218 15.03 -29.67 4.19
CA VAL A 218 14.89 -29.29 5.60
C VAL A 218 15.46 -27.89 5.83
N TYR A 219 14.75 -27.06 6.60
CA TYR A 219 15.24 -25.75 7.03
C TYR A 219 16.61 -25.86 7.71
N SER A 220 17.53 -24.96 7.36
CA SER A 220 18.83 -24.83 8.00
C SER A 220 19.12 -23.37 8.31
N PRO A 221 19.49 -23.00 9.55
CA PRO A 221 19.82 -21.62 9.89
C PRO A 221 21.08 -21.11 9.15
N THR A 222 21.85 -22.01 8.51
CA THR A 222 23.02 -21.65 7.70
C THR A 222 22.65 -21.04 6.34
N ASN A 223 21.55 -21.51 5.74
CA ASN A 223 21.06 -21.01 4.44
C ASN A 223 19.71 -20.28 4.52
N GLY A 224 18.96 -20.45 5.61
CA GLY A 224 17.70 -19.78 5.96
C GLY A 224 16.53 -20.02 5.02
N TYR A 225 16.63 -20.93 4.05
CA TYR A 225 15.52 -21.19 3.12
C TYR A 225 14.52 -22.17 3.72
N TRP A 226 13.22 -21.86 3.59
CA TRP A 226 12.13 -22.76 3.99
C TRP A 226 11.40 -23.41 2.81
N VAL A 227 11.87 -23.16 1.58
CA VAL A 227 11.41 -23.78 0.34
C VAL A 227 12.49 -24.74 -0.16
N LYS A 228 12.11 -25.85 -0.82
CA LYS A 228 13.05 -26.83 -1.40
C LYS A 228 13.99 -26.21 -2.45
N GLN A 229 15.20 -26.76 -2.59
CA GLN A 229 16.20 -26.28 -3.56
C GLN A 229 15.63 -26.17 -4.98
N TYR A 230 15.91 -25.04 -5.64
CA TYR A 230 15.48 -24.62 -6.97
C TYR A 230 13.98 -24.41 -7.17
N TYR A 231 13.17 -24.50 -6.11
CA TYR A 231 11.75 -24.18 -6.22
C TYR A 231 11.51 -22.67 -6.18
N PRO A 232 10.48 -22.19 -6.92
CA PRO A 232 10.12 -20.77 -6.94
C PRO A 232 9.80 -20.22 -5.55
N ILE A 233 10.33 -19.04 -5.24
CA ILE A 233 9.98 -18.29 -4.03
C ILE A 233 8.78 -17.38 -4.28
N ILE A 234 8.65 -16.84 -5.50
CA ILE A 234 7.52 -16.03 -5.92
C ILE A 234 6.63 -16.89 -6.81
N ILE A 235 5.39 -17.12 -6.37
CA ILE A 235 4.38 -17.92 -7.05
C ILE A 235 3.09 -17.13 -7.25
N GLY A 236 2.12 -17.75 -7.92
CA GLY A 236 0.82 -17.19 -8.23
C GLY A 236 0.77 -16.65 -9.66
N CYS A 237 -0.27 -15.85 -9.92
CA CYS A 237 -0.65 -15.39 -11.24
C CYS A 237 -0.51 -13.87 -11.34
N ILE A 238 -0.14 -13.37 -12.51
CA ILE A 238 -0.16 -11.94 -12.85
C ILE A 238 -0.91 -11.71 -14.16
N LYS A 239 -1.75 -10.67 -14.19
CA LYS A 239 -2.40 -10.15 -15.39
C LYS A 239 -2.36 -8.63 -15.40
N ILE A 240 -2.03 -8.06 -16.55
CA ILE A 240 -1.92 -6.62 -16.75
C ILE A 240 -2.74 -6.23 -17.97
N ASP A 241 -3.78 -5.44 -17.73
CA ASP A 241 -4.73 -5.01 -18.76
C ASP A 241 -4.78 -3.49 -18.83
N TYR A 242 -4.77 -2.92 -20.05
CA TYR A 242 -5.12 -1.51 -20.23
C TYR A 242 -6.54 -1.36 -20.76
N GLN A 243 -7.18 -0.25 -20.43
CA GLN A 243 -8.48 0.13 -20.97
C GLN A 243 -8.28 0.91 -22.26
N SER A 244 -8.92 0.51 -23.35
CA SER A 244 -8.76 1.15 -24.65
C SER A 244 -9.26 2.60 -24.65
N LYS A 245 -8.44 3.52 -25.12
CA LYS A 245 -8.83 4.91 -25.39
C LYS A 245 -9.84 5.00 -26.53
N ALA A 246 -9.74 4.13 -27.54
CA ALA A 246 -10.61 4.13 -28.71
C ALA A 246 -12.03 3.65 -28.36
N THR A 247 -12.11 2.66 -27.47
CA THR A 247 -13.38 2.09 -26.99
C THR A 247 -13.32 1.96 -25.46
N PRO A 248 -13.60 3.04 -24.71
CA PRO A 248 -13.65 2.99 -23.24
C PRO A 248 -14.56 1.86 -22.75
N GLY A 249 -14.12 1.13 -21.72
CA GLY A 249 -14.75 -0.10 -21.22
C GLY A 249 -14.20 -1.40 -21.81
N THR A 250 -13.51 -1.35 -22.95
CA THR A 250 -12.84 -2.52 -23.55
C THR A 250 -11.42 -2.66 -23.01
N TRP A 251 -11.05 -3.86 -22.57
CA TRP A 251 -9.75 -4.14 -21.97
C TRP A 251 -8.87 -4.99 -22.88
N VAL A 252 -7.56 -4.69 -22.87
CA VAL A 252 -6.55 -5.35 -23.70
C VAL A 252 -5.40 -5.82 -22.81
N ASP A 253 -5.04 -7.09 -22.94
CA ASP A 253 -3.94 -7.70 -22.18
C ASP A 253 -2.59 -7.23 -22.72
N VAL A 254 -1.74 -6.73 -21.83
CA VAL A 254 -0.36 -6.31 -22.09
C VAL A 254 0.63 -6.94 -21.10
N THR A 255 0.23 -8.04 -20.45
CA THR A 255 1.05 -8.74 -19.45
C THR A 255 2.40 -9.14 -20.03
N GLY A 256 2.40 -9.77 -21.21
CA GLY A 256 3.61 -10.19 -21.89
C GLY A 256 4.50 -9.02 -22.32
N GLU A 257 3.92 -7.89 -22.74
CA GLU A 257 4.68 -6.70 -23.13
C GLU A 257 5.41 -6.09 -21.94
N ILE A 258 4.70 -5.86 -20.84
CA ILE A 258 5.27 -5.24 -19.63
C ILE A 258 6.35 -6.14 -19.03
N LEU A 259 6.12 -7.46 -18.94
CA LEU A 259 7.14 -8.39 -18.45
C LEU A 259 8.35 -8.49 -19.39
N ASN A 260 8.16 -8.32 -20.70
CA ASN A 260 9.27 -8.25 -21.65
C ASN A 260 10.14 -7.00 -21.47
N LEU A 261 9.64 -5.91 -20.87
CA LEU A 261 10.49 -4.77 -20.49
C LEU A 261 11.43 -5.08 -19.30
N GLY A 262 11.24 -6.25 -18.68
CA GLY A 262 11.98 -6.76 -17.52
C GLY A 262 11.22 -6.55 -16.21
N TYR A 263 11.65 -7.26 -15.16
CA TYR A 263 10.92 -7.35 -13.90
C TYR A 263 11.81 -7.51 -12.65
N THR A 264 13.11 -7.21 -12.77
CA THR A 264 14.08 -7.40 -11.69
C THR A 264 14.86 -6.13 -11.37
N GLY A 265 15.00 -5.82 -10.08
CA GLY A 265 15.68 -4.63 -9.56
C GLY A 265 17.12 -4.86 -9.12
N ARG A 266 17.81 -3.75 -8.87
CA ARG A 266 19.21 -3.71 -8.40
C ARG A 266 19.42 -4.38 -7.05
N ASN A 267 20.68 -4.71 -6.77
CA ASN A 267 21.13 -4.98 -5.40
C ASN A 267 21.11 -3.69 -4.57
N ILE A 268 20.46 -3.72 -3.41
CA ILE A 268 20.29 -2.56 -2.51
C ILE A 268 21.27 -2.56 -1.34
N ASN A 269 22.13 -3.58 -1.23
CA ASN A 269 23.15 -3.70 -0.18
C ASN A 269 24.24 -4.69 -0.63
N PRO A 270 25.02 -4.35 -1.66
CA PRO A 270 26.08 -5.22 -2.15
C PRO A 270 27.13 -5.46 -1.06
N GLN A 271 27.26 -6.70 -0.61
CA GLN A 271 28.25 -7.04 0.42
C GLN A 271 29.68 -6.93 -0.13
N GLY A 272 30.63 -6.51 0.71
CA GLY A 272 32.04 -6.43 0.34
C GLY A 272 32.83 -7.74 0.49
N SER A 273 32.20 -8.84 0.90
CA SER A 273 32.84 -10.13 1.19
C SER A 273 32.43 -11.24 0.22
N SER A 274 33.28 -12.25 0.04
CA SER A 274 33.06 -13.42 -0.82
C SER A 274 32.05 -14.44 -0.25
N THR A 275 31.15 -14.01 0.63
CA THR A 275 30.09 -14.87 1.19
C THR A 275 29.08 -15.16 0.08
N VAL A 276 29.28 -16.22 -0.68
CA VAL A 276 28.41 -16.59 -1.82
C VAL A 276 27.21 -17.43 -1.37
N PRO A 277 26.13 -17.50 -2.17
CA PRO A 277 25.03 -18.42 -1.94
C PRO A 277 25.54 -19.87 -1.84
N PRO A 278 24.98 -20.72 -0.95
CA PRO A 278 23.73 -20.54 -0.19
C PRO A 278 23.89 -19.80 1.15
N ALA A 279 25.07 -19.23 1.46
CA ALA A 279 25.26 -18.54 2.74
C ALA A 279 24.32 -17.34 2.87
N LEU A 280 23.74 -17.17 4.07
CA LEU A 280 22.91 -16.02 4.41
C LEU A 280 23.73 -14.73 4.42
N ALA A 281 23.28 -13.70 3.69
CA ALA A 281 23.89 -12.37 3.77
C ALA A 281 23.72 -11.80 5.18
N SER A 282 24.80 -11.29 5.76
CA SER A 282 24.74 -10.55 7.03
C SER A 282 23.88 -9.28 6.92
N LEU A 283 23.19 -8.95 8.02
CA LEU A 283 22.62 -7.63 8.18
C LEU A 283 23.73 -6.63 8.54
N PRO A 284 23.68 -5.40 8.03
CA PRO A 284 24.68 -4.37 8.33
C PRO A 284 24.67 -4.00 9.82
N SER A 285 25.83 -3.61 10.35
CA SER A 285 26.00 -3.15 11.74
C SER A 285 25.88 -1.62 11.90
N SER A 286 25.76 -0.90 10.78
CA SER A 286 25.47 0.55 10.74
C SER A 286 24.49 0.85 9.60
N GLN A 287 23.81 2.00 9.69
CA GLN A 287 22.94 2.48 8.61
C GLN A 287 23.64 2.44 7.25
N GLN A 288 23.00 1.80 6.27
CA GLN A 288 23.41 1.81 4.88
C GLN A 288 22.89 3.06 4.17
N VAL A 289 23.63 3.49 3.15
CA VAL A 289 23.21 4.56 2.24
C VAL A 289 21.90 4.21 1.55
N ALA A 290 21.22 5.22 0.99
CA ALA A 290 19.91 5.05 0.36
C ALA A 290 19.95 3.97 -0.74
N SER A 291 18.90 3.15 -0.85
CA SER A 291 18.83 2.13 -1.91
C SER A 291 18.77 2.77 -3.30
N GLY A 292 18.26 4.00 -3.37
CA GLY A 292 18.28 4.85 -4.56
C GLY A 292 17.51 4.29 -5.76
N PRO A 293 17.66 4.98 -6.92
CA PRO A 293 18.28 6.29 -7.02
C PRO A 293 17.34 7.37 -6.49
N THR A 294 17.90 8.54 -6.25
CA THR A 294 17.19 9.75 -5.86
C THR A 294 17.71 10.91 -6.70
N ALA A 295 16.83 11.87 -7.00
CA ALA A 295 17.21 13.13 -7.64
C ALA A 295 17.73 14.18 -6.62
N HIS A 296 17.79 13.85 -5.33
CA HIS A 296 18.30 14.72 -4.28
C HIS A 296 19.84 14.81 -4.34
N SER A 297 20.35 15.92 -4.86
CA SER A 297 21.79 16.21 -4.86
C SER A 297 22.37 16.18 -3.44
N GLY A 298 23.38 15.34 -3.21
CA GLY A 298 24.05 15.21 -1.91
C GLY A 298 23.62 13.99 -1.09
N VAL A 299 22.55 13.31 -1.47
CA VAL A 299 22.21 12.00 -0.87
C VAL A 299 23.00 10.91 -1.58
N SER A 300 23.84 10.20 -0.85
CA SER A 300 24.58 9.05 -1.37
C SER A 300 23.65 7.85 -1.54
N THR A 301 23.77 7.15 -2.66
CA THR A 301 23.00 5.93 -2.95
C THR A 301 23.91 4.74 -3.13
N VAL A 302 23.33 3.56 -3.04
CA VAL A 302 23.98 2.32 -3.49
C VAL A 302 24.31 2.44 -4.98
N GLY A 303 25.57 2.20 -5.34
CA GLY A 303 26.10 2.35 -6.70
C GLY A 303 25.73 1.24 -7.68
N CYS A 304 24.59 0.57 -7.48
CA CYS A 304 24.15 -0.53 -8.33
C CYS A 304 23.09 -0.09 -9.33
N ALA A 305 23.25 -0.50 -10.59
CA ALA A 305 22.26 -0.27 -11.64
C ALA A 305 21.16 -1.35 -11.61
N ASP A 306 19.97 -1.00 -12.10
CA ASP A 306 18.91 -1.99 -12.29
C ASP A 306 19.28 -2.94 -13.44
N PRO A 307 19.18 -4.27 -13.24
CA PRO A 307 19.41 -5.23 -14.32
C PRO A 307 18.33 -5.12 -15.40
N SER A 308 17.08 -4.84 -15.01
CA SER A 308 15.99 -4.51 -15.92
C SER A 308 15.75 -3.00 -15.96
N ALA A 309 16.55 -2.27 -16.74
CA ALA A 309 16.50 -0.80 -16.79
C ALA A 309 15.17 -0.22 -17.30
N ASN A 310 14.45 -0.96 -18.15
CA ASN A 310 13.15 -0.55 -18.70
C ASN A 310 11.95 -1.12 -17.93
N ALA A 311 12.19 -1.86 -16.84
CA ALA A 311 11.11 -2.47 -16.07
C ALA A 311 10.14 -1.39 -15.58
N VAL A 312 8.86 -1.56 -15.95
CA VAL A 312 7.76 -0.75 -15.39
C VAL A 312 7.42 -1.25 -13.99
N ILE A 313 7.43 -2.57 -13.81
CA ILE A 313 7.21 -3.23 -12.52
C ILE A 313 8.42 -4.08 -12.16
N ARG A 314 8.74 -4.22 -10.88
CA ARG A 314 9.76 -5.16 -10.40
C ARG A 314 9.18 -6.07 -9.32
N LEU A 315 9.32 -7.37 -9.53
CA LEU A 315 8.82 -8.43 -8.65
C LEU A 315 9.89 -8.93 -7.68
N ALA A 316 11.16 -8.75 -8.06
CA ALA A 316 12.32 -9.21 -7.32
C ALA A 316 13.49 -8.25 -7.51
N ARG A 317 14.58 -8.52 -6.80
CA ARG A 317 15.84 -7.80 -6.91
C ARG A 317 17.02 -8.76 -6.84
N VAL A 318 18.19 -8.30 -7.28
CA VAL A 318 19.45 -9.00 -7.02
C VAL A 318 19.68 -9.08 -5.51
N ARG A 319 20.08 -10.26 -5.02
CA ARG A 319 20.40 -10.49 -3.61
C ARG A 319 21.64 -9.72 -3.18
N ASP A 320 21.81 -9.54 -1.87
CA ASP A 320 22.91 -8.75 -1.30
C ASP A 320 24.31 -9.37 -1.56
N ASN A 321 24.37 -10.71 -1.62
CA ASN A 321 25.59 -11.49 -1.76
C ASN A 321 25.50 -12.48 -2.95
N PRO A 322 25.41 -11.98 -4.19
CA PRO A 322 25.21 -12.83 -5.37
C PRO A 322 26.45 -13.68 -5.66
N SER A 323 26.27 -14.82 -6.33
CA SER A 323 27.35 -15.74 -6.71
C SER A 323 28.36 -15.12 -7.69
N PHE A 324 27.91 -14.13 -8.47
CA PHE A 324 28.73 -13.37 -9.42
C PHE A 324 29.51 -12.21 -8.79
N TRP A 325 29.55 -12.12 -7.47
CA TRP A 325 30.30 -11.08 -6.79
C TRP A 325 31.79 -11.12 -7.15
N SER A 326 32.35 -9.95 -7.44
CA SER A 326 33.80 -9.75 -7.53
C SER A 326 34.18 -8.36 -7.03
N SER A 327 35.47 -8.14 -6.75
CA SER A 327 36.00 -6.82 -6.40
C SER A 327 35.84 -5.76 -7.51
N SER A 328 35.54 -6.19 -8.74
CA SER A 328 35.21 -5.31 -9.88
C SER A 328 33.71 -5.24 -10.18
N ASN A 329 32.87 -6.10 -9.59
CA ASN A 329 31.41 -6.15 -9.79
C ASN A 329 30.68 -6.54 -8.50
N HIS A 330 30.66 -5.63 -7.52
CA HIS A 330 30.01 -5.85 -6.21
C HIS A 330 28.48 -5.99 -6.30
N CYS A 331 27.88 -5.44 -7.35
CA CYS A 331 26.43 -5.48 -7.58
C CYS A 331 25.95 -6.83 -8.13
N GLY A 332 26.88 -7.62 -8.70
CA GLY A 332 26.64 -9.00 -9.15
C GLY A 332 25.54 -9.16 -10.19
N THR A 333 25.36 -8.18 -11.09
CA THR A 333 24.55 -8.39 -12.28
C THR A 333 25.31 -9.31 -13.24
N PRO A 334 24.77 -10.49 -13.61
CA PRO A 334 25.46 -11.41 -14.51
C PRO A 334 25.78 -10.74 -15.86
N SER A 335 27.01 -10.92 -16.36
CA SER A 335 27.39 -10.44 -17.68
C SER A 335 26.64 -11.24 -18.75
N GLY A 336 25.65 -10.66 -19.44
CA GLY A 336 25.43 -10.92 -20.87
C GLY A 336 24.98 -12.32 -21.35
N ILE A 337 25.11 -13.35 -20.53
CA ILE A 337 25.27 -14.73 -21.00
C ILE A 337 24.29 -15.60 -20.22
N THR A 338 23.25 -16.04 -20.91
CA THR A 338 22.17 -16.90 -20.41
C THR A 338 22.67 -18.21 -19.79
N ALA A 339 23.85 -18.70 -20.20
CA ALA A 339 24.42 -19.95 -19.68
C ALA A 339 24.73 -19.92 -18.17
N ASN A 340 24.85 -18.72 -17.57
CA ASN A 340 25.23 -18.52 -16.17
C ASN A 340 24.18 -17.69 -15.42
N GLN A 341 22.88 -17.97 -15.60
CA GLN A 341 21.82 -17.26 -14.88
C GLN A 341 21.25 -18.15 -13.79
N HIS A 342 21.45 -17.73 -12.54
CA HIS A 342 21.04 -18.46 -11.35
C HIS A 342 19.91 -17.74 -10.63
N GLY A 343 18.75 -18.40 -10.50
CA GLY A 343 17.60 -17.84 -9.78
C GLY A 343 17.89 -17.63 -8.30
N TYR A 344 18.86 -18.35 -7.72
CA TYR A 344 19.26 -18.15 -6.32
C TYR A 344 20.05 -16.86 -6.07
N ASP A 345 20.41 -16.10 -7.12
CA ASP A 345 21.03 -14.78 -7.03
C ASP A 345 20.02 -13.63 -6.89
N PHE A 346 18.73 -13.97 -6.78
CA PHE A 346 17.65 -13.00 -6.65
C PHE A 346 16.85 -13.27 -5.39
N TRP A 347 16.24 -12.21 -4.85
CA TRP A 347 15.35 -12.25 -3.69
C TRP A 347 14.06 -11.49 -3.97
N PRO A 348 12.97 -11.84 -3.28
CA PRO A 348 11.75 -11.03 -3.34
C PRO A 348 12.01 -9.60 -2.83
N ASN A 349 11.17 -8.69 -3.29
CA ASN A 349 11.10 -7.34 -2.78
C ASN A 349 10.35 -7.33 -1.44
N VAL A 350 11.06 -7.02 -0.35
CA VAL A 350 10.52 -7.01 1.01
C VAL A 350 11.12 -5.85 1.79
N LEU A 351 10.29 -5.15 2.55
CA LEU A 351 10.69 -4.19 3.57
C LEU A 351 10.12 -4.60 4.93
N TYR A 352 10.70 -4.08 6.01
CA TYR A 352 10.18 -4.28 7.35
C TYR A 352 9.43 -3.04 7.83
N ASP A 353 8.12 -3.14 8.00
CA ASP A 353 7.30 -2.09 8.59
C ASP A 353 7.18 -2.31 10.10
N THR A 354 7.94 -1.51 10.87
CA THR A 354 7.93 -1.54 12.34
C THR A 354 6.56 -1.23 12.95
N ARG A 355 5.72 -0.43 12.28
CA ARG A 355 4.37 -0.11 12.76
C ARG A 355 3.49 -1.35 12.70
N GLU A 356 3.58 -2.08 11.61
CA GLU A 356 2.81 -3.31 11.41
C GLU A 356 3.37 -4.47 12.24
N ALA A 357 4.66 -4.40 12.57
CA ALA A 357 5.35 -5.39 13.38
C ALA A 357 4.94 -5.42 14.86
N LEU A 358 4.72 -4.24 15.44
CA LEU A 358 4.55 -4.08 16.88
C LEU A 358 3.11 -3.72 17.23
N LEU A 359 2.65 -4.17 18.39
CA LEU A 359 1.33 -3.79 18.92
C LEU A 359 1.39 -2.62 19.91
N ARG A 360 2.58 -2.35 20.46
CA ARG A 360 2.91 -1.20 21.31
C ARG A 360 4.19 -0.55 20.80
N ASP A 361 4.46 0.70 21.15
CA ASP A 361 5.75 1.35 20.85
C ASP A 361 6.85 0.84 21.80
N THR A 362 7.09 -0.47 21.78
CA THR A 362 8.03 -1.16 22.66
C THR A 362 8.81 -2.14 21.82
N ALA A 363 10.14 -1.95 21.80
CA ALA A 363 11.03 -2.75 21.00
C ALA A 363 10.99 -4.21 21.46
N LEU A 364 11.15 -5.13 20.52
CA LEU A 364 11.59 -6.49 20.83
C LEU A 364 13.11 -6.50 20.99
N GLY A 365 13.66 -7.64 21.42
CA GLY A 365 15.11 -7.84 21.51
C GLY A 365 15.82 -7.70 20.17
N SER A 366 17.15 -7.51 20.22
CA SER A 366 17.97 -7.36 19.00
C SER A 366 17.79 -8.57 18.06
N GLY A 367 17.50 -8.30 16.79
CA GLY A 367 17.31 -9.32 15.76
C GLY A 367 15.99 -10.10 15.83
N GLN A 368 15.08 -9.74 16.74
CA GLN A 368 13.73 -10.34 16.81
C GLN A 368 12.78 -9.58 15.90
N LEU A 369 12.33 -10.20 14.80
CA LEU A 369 11.41 -9.58 13.84
C LEU A 369 10.12 -10.38 13.78
N THR A 370 8.99 -9.74 14.07
CA THR A 370 7.67 -10.34 13.86
C THR A 370 7.34 -10.49 12.38
N LEU A 371 6.56 -11.52 12.04
CA LEU A 371 6.16 -11.76 10.65
C LEU A 371 5.23 -10.69 10.09
N ALA A 372 4.35 -10.12 10.92
CA ALA A 372 3.43 -9.05 10.53
C ALA A 372 4.15 -7.82 9.93
N GLY A 373 5.39 -7.57 10.37
CA GLY A 373 6.22 -6.48 9.86
C GLY A 373 6.84 -6.73 8.49
N ALA A 374 6.93 -7.98 8.00
CA ALA A 374 7.51 -8.25 6.69
C ALA A 374 6.49 -7.97 5.58
N ILE A 375 6.67 -6.86 4.86
CA ILE A 375 5.78 -6.42 3.79
C ILE A 375 6.42 -6.72 2.44
N HIS A 376 5.82 -7.66 1.72
CA HIS A 376 6.23 -7.96 0.35
C HIS A 376 5.59 -6.97 -0.61
N TYR A 377 6.36 -6.42 -1.54
CA TYR A 377 5.85 -5.40 -2.44
C TYR A 377 6.19 -5.67 -3.90
N LEU A 378 5.31 -5.19 -4.77
CA LEU A 378 5.67 -4.92 -6.16
C LEU A 378 6.22 -3.50 -6.23
N GLU A 379 7.38 -3.33 -6.86
CA GLU A 379 7.92 -2.00 -7.13
C GLU A 379 7.36 -1.48 -8.46
N LEU A 380 6.82 -0.26 -8.47
CA LEU A 380 6.38 0.44 -9.67
C LEU A 380 7.32 1.60 -9.94
N ASP A 381 7.95 1.54 -11.10
CA ASP A 381 8.83 2.59 -11.61
C ASP A 381 7.99 3.65 -12.32
N VAL A 382 7.75 4.78 -11.66
CA VAL A 382 6.84 5.81 -12.15
C VAL A 382 7.38 6.45 -13.44
N ALA A 383 8.70 6.63 -13.55
CA ALA A 383 9.33 7.15 -14.75
C ALA A 383 9.17 6.20 -15.94
N ASN A 384 9.39 4.89 -15.75
CA ASN A 384 9.20 3.90 -16.82
C ASN A 384 7.72 3.67 -17.14
N LEU A 385 6.81 3.76 -16.17
CA LEU A 385 5.37 3.77 -16.43
C LEU A 385 4.99 4.94 -17.35
N ALA A 386 5.53 6.14 -17.10
CA ALA A 386 5.28 7.31 -17.94
C ALA A 386 5.85 7.15 -19.35
N LYS A 387 7.04 6.56 -19.48
CA LYS A 387 7.61 6.18 -20.79
C LYS A 387 6.73 5.15 -21.51
N TRP A 388 6.16 4.20 -20.79
CA TRP A 388 5.28 3.19 -21.38
C TRP A 388 3.99 3.84 -21.90
N PHE A 389 3.31 4.65 -21.10
CA PHE A 389 2.09 5.38 -21.52
C PHE A 389 2.32 6.31 -22.72
N THR A 390 3.54 6.84 -22.89
CA THR A 390 3.92 7.67 -24.04
C THR A 390 4.49 6.85 -25.20
N SER A 391 4.50 5.51 -25.11
CA SER A 391 5.10 4.58 -26.07
C SER A 391 6.59 4.85 -26.37
N ALA A 392 7.30 5.49 -25.44
CA ALA A 392 8.76 5.61 -25.48
C ALA A 392 9.45 4.29 -25.14
N ILE A 393 8.77 3.42 -24.37
CA ILE A 393 9.07 1.99 -24.23
C ILE A 393 7.78 1.20 -24.44
N GLY A 394 7.89 -0.06 -24.87
CA GLY A 394 6.71 -0.82 -25.28
C GLY A 394 6.05 -0.26 -26.53
N THR A 395 4.87 -0.75 -26.87
CA THR A 395 4.13 -0.35 -28.09
C THR A 395 2.69 0.04 -27.81
N ASN A 396 2.06 -0.50 -26.76
CA ASN A 396 0.62 -0.31 -26.54
C ASN A 396 0.23 0.84 -25.60
N GLY A 397 1.17 1.42 -24.84
CA GLY A 397 0.78 2.35 -23.77
C GLY A 397 0.06 3.62 -24.24
N ALA A 398 0.37 4.16 -25.42
CA ALA A 398 -0.37 5.30 -26.00
C ALA A 398 -1.84 4.98 -26.36
N ASN A 399 -2.21 3.69 -26.46
CA ASN A 399 -3.59 3.25 -26.70
C ASN A 399 -4.42 3.20 -25.41
N ALA A 400 -3.79 3.35 -24.24
CA ALA A 400 -4.47 3.36 -22.96
C ALA A 400 -5.34 4.61 -22.78
N LEU A 401 -6.47 4.46 -22.10
CA LEU A 401 -7.44 5.51 -21.81
C LEU A 401 -6.74 6.70 -21.11
N ALA A 402 -6.86 7.90 -21.68
CA ALA A 402 -6.19 9.09 -21.16
C ALA A 402 -7.07 10.34 -21.33
N LYS A 403 -8.23 10.36 -20.65
CA LYS A 403 -9.21 11.45 -20.81
C LYS A 403 -8.70 12.77 -20.21
N ASP A 404 -8.31 12.72 -18.94
CA ASP A 404 -7.80 13.87 -18.17
C ASP A 404 -6.38 13.57 -17.61
N GLY A 405 -5.72 12.56 -18.18
CA GLY A 405 -4.45 11.99 -17.74
C GLY A 405 -4.55 10.47 -17.61
N TYR A 406 -3.48 9.86 -17.15
CA TYR A 406 -3.36 8.40 -17.01
C TYR A 406 -3.59 7.96 -15.57
N SER A 407 -4.00 6.71 -15.40
CA SER A 407 -4.23 6.12 -14.09
C SER A 407 -3.91 4.64 -14.07
N ILE A 408 -3.46 4.16 -12.92
CA ILE A 408 -3.15 2.75 -12.68
C ILE A 408 -3.91 2.24 -11.46
N TYR A 409 -4.43 1.02 -11.54
CA TYR A 409 -4.98 0.29 -10.41
C TYR A 409 -4.10 -0.93 -10.10
N PHE A 410 -3.68 -1.08 -8.86
CA PHE A 410 -2.89 -2.21 -8.38
C PHE A 410 -3.65 -3.00 -7.32
N SER A 411 -3.68 -4.32 -7.47
CA SER A 411 -4.20 -5.24 -6.46
C SER A 411 -3.41 -6.56 -6.48
N ASP A 412 -2.77 -6.88 -5.36
CA ASP A 412 -2.13 -8.17 -5.10
C ASP A 412 -2.87 -8.86 -3.95
N ARG A 413 -3.58 -9.93 -4.28
CA ARG A 413 -4.34 -10.79 -3.34
C ARG A 413 -3.64 -12.14 -3.08
N ARG A 414 -2.38 -12.29 -3.47
CA ARG A 414 -1.65 -13.55 -3.26
C ARG A 414 -1.40 -13.82 -1.78
N GLY A 415 -1.82 -14.99 -1.32
CA GLY A 415 -1.76 -15.41 0.07
C GLY A 415 -2.92 -14.90 0.92
N GLU A 416 -3.89 -14.18 0.34
CA GLU A 416 -5.11 -13.78 1.04
C GLU A 416 -5.93 -15.01 1.42
N ARG A 417 -6.47 -15.00 2.63
CA ARG A 417 -7.34 -16.06 3.13
C ARG A 417 -8.79 -15.64 2.94
N VAL A 418 -9.65 -16.60 2.59
CA VAL A 418 -11.09 -16.36 2.49
C VAL A 418 -11.62 -16.01 3.88
N ASP A 419 -12.37 -14.91 3.98
CA ASP A 419 -13.08 -14.56 5.20
C ASP A 419 -14.22 -15.58 5.42
N ASN A 420 -14.04 -16.42 6.42
CA ASN A 420 -14.98 -17.45 6.87
C ASN A 420 -15.44 -17.19 8.31
N THR A 421 -15.32 -15.95 8.79
CA THR A 421 -15.74 -15.53 10.13
C THR A 421 -17.20 -15.86 10.36
N ALA A 422 -17.57 -16.21 11.59
CA ALA A 422 -18.96 -16.47 11.94
C ALA A 422 -19.80 -15.19 11.74
N GLY A 423 -20.75 -15.23 10.80
CA GLY A 423 -21.49 -14.04 10.32
C GLY A 423 -21.21 -13.69 8.86
N GLY A 424 -20.14 -14.26 8.29
CA GLY A 424 -19.69 -13.99 6.93
C GLY A 424 -18.82 -12.73 6.82
N PRO A 425 -18.31 -12.42 5.62
CA PRO A 425 -17.66 -11.15 5.35
C PRO A 425 -18.64 -9.98 5.50
N PRO A 426 -18.16 -8.72 5.49
CA PRO A 426 -19.03 -7.56 5.48
C PRO A 426 -20.11 -7.68 4.39
N PRO A 427 -21.40 -7.44 4.71
CA PRO A 427 -22.49 -7.55 3.75
C PRO A 427 -22.31 -6.72 2.47
N SER A 428 -21.59 -5.60 2.55
CA SER A 428 -21.22 -4.80 1.38
C SER A 428 -20.31 -5.57 0.41
N VAL A 429 -19.53 -6.52 0.89
CA VAL A 429 -18.64 -7.36 0.09
C VAL A 429 -19.38 -8.57 -0.47
N SER A 430 -19.92 -9.43 0.40
CA SER A 430 -20.54 -10.70 0.02
C SER A 430 -21.44 -11.26 1.13
N THR A 431 -22.42 -12.09 0.78
CA THR A 431 -23.27 -12.82 1.73
C THR A 431 -22.75 -14.22 2.07
N THR A 432 -21.69 -14.65 1.39
CA THR A 432 -20.98 -15.92 1.62
C THR A 432 -19.50 -15.66 1.76
N ALA A 433 -18.75 -16.65 2.26
CA ALA A 433 -17.30 -16.58 2.41
C ALA A 433 -16.62 -16.06 1.12
N ALA A 434 -15.77 -15.04 1.23
CA ALA A 434 -15.17 -14.36 0.10
C ALA A 434 -13.81 -13.74 0.47
N LEU A 435 -13.03 -13.39 -0.56
CA LEU A 435 -11.85 -12.56 -0.42
C LEU A 435 -12.28 -11.09 -0.30
N THR A 436 -12.00 -10.46 0.83
CA THR A 436 -12.39 -9.09 1.16
C THR A 436 -11.35 -8.05 0.70
N GLY A 437 -10.12 -8.49 0.43
CA GLY A 437 -8.96 -7.65 0.23
C GLY A 437 -8.35 -7.13 1.52
N GLY A 438 -8.84 -7.54 2.70
CA GLY A 438 -8.31 -7.16 4.01
C GLY A 438 -7.21 -8.10 4.50
N PHE A 439 -6.45 -7.65 5.51
CA PHE A 439 -5.45 -8.50 6.17
C PHE A 439 -6.13 -9.68 6.88
N GLY A 440 -7.36 -9.51 7.38
CA GLY A 440 -8.11 -10.55 8.06
C GLY A 440 -7.64 -10.85 9.49
N TYR A 441 -6.91 -9.93 10.11
CA TYR A 441 -6.50 -10.06 11.51
C TYR A 441 -6.57 -8.72 12.22
N GLU A 442 -7.44 -8.62 13.22
CA GLU A 442 -7.72 -7.36 13.93
C GLU A 442 -7.74 -7.48 15.45
N ASP A 443 -7.36 -8.62 16.03
CA ASP A 443 -7.15 -8.81 17.47
C ASP A 443 -5.80 -8.16 17.90
N ILE A 444 -5.78 -6.84 17.97
CA ILE A 444 -4.54 -6.02 18.03
C ILE A 444 -4.56 -4.93 19.11
N VAL A 445 -5.72 -4.59 19.67
CA VAL A 445 -5.83 -3.50 20.65
C VAL A 445 -5.53 -4.04 22.05
N ASN A 446 -6.28 -5.05 22.48
CA ASN A 446 -6.05 -5.83 23.69
C ASN A 446 -5.70 -4.97 24.93
N PRO A 447 -6.63 -4.14 25.43
CA PRO A 447 -6.34 -3.08 26.40
C PRO A 447 -5.94 -3.63 27.78
N ALA A 448 -6.38 -4.84 28.13
CA ALA A 448 -6.01 -5.50 29.38
C ALA A 448 -4.57 -6.05 29.40
N SER A 449 -3.89 -6.07 28.24
CA SER A 449 -2.53 -6.60 28.10
C SER A 449 -1.52 -5.47 27.89
N SER A 450 -0.46 -5.45 28.72
CA SER A 450 0.66 -4.50 28.56
C SER A 450 1.39 -4.71 27.24
N GLY A 451 1.48 -5.96 26.76
CA GLY A 451 2.06 -6.34 25.47
C GLY A 451 1.06 -6.35 24.31
N ALA A 452 -0.21 -6.02 24.57
CA ALA A 452 -1.33 -6.08 23.62
C ALA A 452 -1.64 -7.48 23.07
N CYS A 453 -1.33 -8.53 23.82
CA CYS A 453 -1.45 -9.87 23.28
C CYS A 453 -2.88 -10.23 22.92
N PRO A 454 -3.07 -10.87 21.74
CA PRO A 454 -4.37 -11.32 21.26
C PRO A 454 -5.18 -12.04 22.33
N ASN A 455 -6.43 -11.62 22.53
CA ASN A 455 -7.32 -12.14 23.58
C ASN A 455 -8.54 -12.91 23.03
N GLY A 456 -8.74 -12.92 21.70
CA GLY A 456 -9.85 -13.59 21.02
C GLY A 456 -11.21 -12.91 21.24
N THR A 457 -11.23 -11.65 21.68
CA THR A 457 -12.44 -10.86 21.92
C THR A 457 -12.39 -9.57 21.12
N LEU A 458 -13.54 -9.12 20.64
CA LEU A 458 -13.62 -7.86 19.90
C LEU A 458 -13.50 -6.67 20.88
N ASP A 459 -12.37 -5.98 20.82
CA ASP A 459 -12.12 -4.74 21.57
C ASP A 459 -12.43 -3.49 20.72
N GLY A 460 -12.60 -2.34 21.38
CA GLY A 460 -12.76 -1.07 20.65
C GLY A 460 -11.50 -0.75 19.83
N GLY A 461 -11.67 -0.30 18.58
CA GLY A 461 -10.56 -0.04 17.65
C GLY A 461 -10.21 -1.22 16.74
N GLU A 462 -10.85 -2.35 16.97
CA GLU A 462 -10.86 -3.51 16.09
C GLU A 462 -12.09 -3.43 15.15
N ASP A 463 -12.41 -4.50 14.41
CA ASP A 463 -13.44 -4.50 13.34
C ASP A 463 -13.13 -3.47 12.24
N VAL A 464 -11.90 -3.51 11.73
CA VAL A 464 -11.42 -2.55 10.72
C VAL A 464 -12.09 -2.76 9.36
N GLU A 465 -12.63 -3.96 9.13
CA GLU A 465 -13.34 -4.32 7.90
C GLU A 465 -14.85 -4.10 7.98
N GLY A 466 -15.36 -3.58 9.10
CA GLY A 466 -16.78 -3.38 9.34
C GLY A 466 -17.49 -2.47 8.33
N ASP A 467 -18.81 -2.65 8.21
CA ASP A 467 -19.67 -1.86 7.34
C ASP A 467 -20.15 -0.57 8.04
N TYR A 468 -19.24 0.38 8.21
CA TYR A 468 -19.49 1.61 8.97
C TYR A 468 -20.49 2.56 8.28
N ILE A 469 -21.67 2.72 8.86
CA ILE A 469 -22.66 3.72 8.48
C ILE A 469 -22.71 4.81 9.56
N ASN A 470 -22.32 6.04 9.20
CA ASN A 470 -22.18 7.15 10.15
C ASN A 470 -21.28 6.83 11.36
N GLY A 471 -20.22 6.05 11.13
CA GLY A 471 -19.23 5.70 12.16
C GLY A 471 -19.64 4.53 13.07
N VAL A 472 -20.68 3.78 12.73
CA VAL A 472 -21.12 2.59 13.47
C VAL A 472 -21.24 1.40 12.53
N ASP A 473 -20.66 0.26 12.87
CA ASP A 473 -21.01 -1.04 12.28
C ASP A 473 -22.19 -1.64 13.06
N LEU A 474 -23.22 -2.09 12.34
CA LEU A 474 -24.41 -2.73 12.90
C LEU A 474 -24.23 -4.22 13.17
N SER A 475 -23.19 -4.84 12.58
CA SER A 475 -22.88 -6.26 12.69
C SER A 475 -21.40 -6.49 13.00
N PRO A 476 -20.86 -5.92 14.09
CA PRO A 476 -19.44 -5.97 14.38
C PRO A 476 -18.97 -7.41 14.65
N SER A 477 -17.81 -7.76 14.11
CA SER A 477 -17.23 -9.11 14.22
C SER A 477 -15.72 -9.05 14.35
N LEU A 478 -15.12 -9.89 15.19
CA LEU A 478 -13.67 -10.08 15.24
C LEU A 478 -13.19 -11.02 14.13
N ARG A 479 -12.27 -10.55 13.30
CA ARG A 479 -11.61 -11.29 12.22
C ARG A 479 -10.19 -11.68 12.62
N THR A 480 -9.89 -12.98 12.53
CA THR A 480 -8.55 -13.53 12.80
C THR A 480 -8.07 -14.50 11.72
N TYR A 481 -8.83 -14.68 10.64
CA TYR A 481 -8.56 -15.67 9.58
C TYR A 481 -7.19 -15.44 8.89
N GLY A 482 -6.77 -14.19 8.76
CA GLY A 482 -5.49 -13.77 8.21
C GLY A 482 -4.27 -14.04 9.10
N GLY A 483 -4.50 -14.37 10.37
CA GLY A 483 -3.46 -14.84 11.28
C GLY A 483 -3.01 -16.27 10.99
N THR A 484 -3.72 -17.00 10.13
CA THR A 484 -3.31 -18.37 9.74
C THR A 484 -2.24 -18.28 8.65
N PRO A 485 -1.03 -18.82 8.89
CA PRO A 485 0.02 -18.83 7.88
C PRO A 485 -0.46 -19.48 6.60
N ALA A 486 0.12 -19.11 5.45
CA ALA A 486 -0.16 -19.74 4.15
C ALA A 486 0.15 -21.27 4.10
N PHE A 487 0.68 -21.86 5.19
CA PHE A 487 0.83 -23.31 5.37
C PHE A 487 -0.54 -23.94 5.62
N ASP A 488 -0.97 -24.94 4.85
CA ASP A 488 -2.12 -25.76 5.24
C ASP A 488 -1.70 -27.19 5.60
N ASN A 489 -2.32 -27.70 6.67
CA ASN A 489 -2.14 -29.04 7.25
C ASN A 489 -3.23 -30.02 6.79
N SER A 490 -3.88 -29.79 5.64
CA SER A 490 -5.09 -30.52 5.23
C SER A 490 -5.13 -31.00 3.78
N GLY A 491 -4.10 -30.74 2.97
CA GLY A 491 -3.84 -31.54 1.77
C GLY A 491 -4.96 -31.51 0.73
N SER A 492 -5.13 -30.41 0.02
CA SER A 492 -5.19 -30.41 -1.45
C SER A 492 -5.39 -29.00 -2.01
N TYR A 493 -4.27 -28.40 -2.45
CA TYR A 493 -4.17 -27.75 -3.74
C TYR A 493 -2.68 -27.65 -4.17
N ASN A 494 -2.33 -28.18 -5.35
CA ASN A 494 -0.94 -28.50 -5.78
C ASN A 494 -0.71 -28.17 -7.27
N PRO A 495 0.41 -27.49 -7.62
CA PRO A 495 1.61 -28.18 -8.15
C PRO A 495 2.88 -27.86 -7.35
N VAL A 496 2.76 -27.15 -6.21
CA VAL A 496 3.85 -27.00 -5.24
C VAL A 496 3.54 -27.55 -3.84
N SER A 497 2.89 -28.71 -3.75
CA SER A 497 2.71 -29.52 -2.52
C SER A 497 4.03 -30.09 -1.96
N ALA A 498 5.16 -29.53 -2.36
CA ALA A 498 6.44 -29.71 -1.71
C ALA A 498 6.99 -28.40 -1.12
N SER A 499 6.39 -27.23 -1.39
CA SER A 499 6.99 -25.94 -0.99
C SER A 499 6.81 -25.57 0.47
N VAL A 500 5.86 -26.19 1.17
CA VAL A 500 5.82 -26.09 2.64
C VAL A 500 5.35 -27.39 3.34
N SER A 501 5.43 -28.55 2.69
CA SER A 501 5.22 -29.81 3.45
C SER A 501 6.47 -30.26 4.21
N THR A 502 7.59 -29.55 4.07
CA THR A 502 8.86 -29.86 4.77
C THR A 502 9.26 -28.86 5.86
N ILE A 503 8.44 -27.82 6.15
CA ILE A 503 8.48 -27.19 7.49
C ILE A 503 7.81 -28.20 8.43
N THR A 504 8.58 -29.23 8.80
CA THR A 504 8.13 -30.34 9.64
C THR A 504 7.66 -29.89 11.02
N THR A 505 7.94 -28.63 11.42
CA THR A 505 7.25 -27.91 12.49
C THR A 505 7.44 -26.39 12.29
N PRO A 506 6.39 -25.54 12.36
CA PRO A 506 6.55 -24.08 12.38
C PRO A 506 7.62 -23.59 13.37
N GLY A 507 7.83 -24.31 14.49
CA GLY A 507 8.85 -24.02 15.48
C GLY A 507 10.31 -24.01 15.00
N ALA A 508 10.61 -24.54 13.80
CA ALA A 508 11.96 -24.44 13.23
C ALA A 508 12.25 -23.04 12.67
N VAL A 509 11.23 -22.35 12.13
CA VAL A 509 11.37 -21.08 11.40
C VAL A 509 10.77 -19.89 12.15
N VAL A 510 9.95 -20.14 13.17
CA VAL A 510 9.38 -19.12 14.05
C VAL A 510 9.54 -19.46 15.52
N SER A 511 9.54 -18.43 16.35
CA SER A 511 9.60 -18.49 17.80
C SER A 511 8.51 -17.60 18.41
N ALA A 512 8.25 -17.81 19.71
CA ALA A 512 7.26 -17.04 20.45
C ALA A 512 7.69 -15.57 20.61
N ASN A 513 6.72 -14.66 20.52
CA ASN A 513 6.94 -13.25 20.85
C ASN A 513 7.12 -13.10 22.37
N PRO A 514 8.26 -12.58 22.88
CA PRO A 514 8.50 -12.45 24.31
C PRO A 514 7.57 -11.45 25.00
N ASN A 515 6.97 -10.52 24.23
CA ASN A 515 5.96 -9.62 24.75
C ASN A 515 4.59 -10.32 24.88
N CYS A 516 4.45 -11.56 24.38
CA CYS A 516 3.24 -12.38 24.47
C CYS A 516 3.52 -13.81 24.95
N THR A 517 3.26 -14.05 26.23
CA THR A 517 3.64 -15.28 26.95
C THR A 517 2.66 -16.46 26.78
N ALA A 518 1.55 -16.31 26.07
CA ALA A 518 0.61 -17.42 25.86
C ALA A 518 1.11 -18.36 24.73
N ALA A 519 1.26 -19.65 25.03
CA ALA A 519 1.66 -20.66 24.05
C ALA A 519 0.48 -20.97 23.11
N GLY A 520 0.60 -20.63 21.82
CA GLY A 520 -0.36 -21.01 20.77
C GLY A 520 -1.16 -19.87 20.13
N THR A 521 -1.04 -18.62 20.62
CA THR A 521 -1.66 -17.41 20.04
C THR A 521 -0.66 -16.52 19.29
N SER A 522 0.45 -17.13 18.85
CA SER A 522 1.65 -16.45 18.34
C SER A 522 1.45 -15.70 17.01
N TRP A 523 0.41 -15.97 16.24
CA TRP A 523 0.26 -15.43 14.89
C TRP A 523 -0.72 -14.25 14.85
N PRO A 524 -0.47 -13.20 14.05
CA PRO A 524 0.61 -13.02 13.07
C PRO A 524 1.92 -12.47 13.66
N TYR A 525 1.97 -12.22 14.97
CA TYR A 525 3.08 -11.52 15.64
C TYR A 525 4.24 -12.43 16.08
N ALA A 526 4.35 -13.64 15.53
CA ALA A 526 5.40 -14.60 15.82
C ALA A 526 6.71 -14.06 15.30
N ILE A 527 7.82 -14.37 15.96
CA ILE A 527 9.14 -13.89 15.55
C ILE A 527 9.78 -14.90 14.61
N ALA A 528 10.33 -14.44 13.49
CA ALA A 528 11.19 -15.28 12.66
C ALA A 528 12.41 -15.76 13.46
N SER A 529 12.73 -17.07 13.40
CA SER A 529 13.89 -17.65 14.08
C SER A 529 15.20 -16.95 13.68
N ASN A 530 15.24 -16.34 12.50
CA ASN A 530 16.33 -15.52 12.03
C ASN A 530 15.80 -14.38 11.15
N ALA A 531 16.12 -13.13 11.50
CA ALA A 531 15.69 -11.92 10.79
C ALA A 531 15.98 -11.93 9.28
N LYS A 532 17.07 -12.58 8.88
CA LYS A 532 17.52 -12.64 7.48
C LYS A 532 16.58 -13.48 6.61
N ASP A 533 15.89 -14.44 7.21
CA ASP A 533 15.05 -15.40 6.48
C ASP A 533 13.86 -14.69 5.80
N LEU A 534 13.33 -13.63 6.43
CA LEU A 534 12.21 -12.84 5.91
C LEU A 534 12.53 -12.09 4.62
N ARG A 535 13.81 -11.87 4.31
CA ARG A 535 14.25 -11.12 3.12
C ARG A 535 14.35 -11.98 1.87
N GLN A 536 14.47 -13.29 2.03
CA GLN A 536 14.80 -14.20 0.93
C GLN A 536 13.68 -15.20 0.61
N ASN A 537 12.69 -15.35 1.48
CA ASN A 537 11.69 -16.39 1.37
C ASN A 537 10.29 -15.85 1.01
N ALA A 538 9.38 -16.75 0.64
CA ALA A 538 7.98 -16.43 0.31
C ALA A 538 7.22 -15.95 1.55
N PRO A 539 6.29 -14.99 1.47
CA PRO A 539 5.55 -14.51 2.64
C PRO A 539 4.76 -15.64 3.32
N LEU A 540 4.72 -15.60 4.66
CA LEU A 540 3.88 -16.51 5.43
C LEU A 540 2.46 -15.97 5.68
N LEU A 541 2.29 -14.66 5.53
CA LEU A 541 1.05 -13.94 5.79
C LEU A 541 0.68 -13.09 4.59
N PHE A 542 -0.60 -12.76 4.47
CA PHE A 542 -1.07 -11.80 3.49
C PHE A 542 -0.61 -10.37 3.83
N ARG A 543 0.63 -10.04 3.44
CA ARG A 543 1.26 -8.71 3.64
C ARG A 543 1.81 -8.23 2.30
N ARG A 544 0.93 -7.66 1.49
CA ARG A 544 1.22 -7.17 0.14
C ARG A 544 1.16 -5.65 0.08
N ALA A 545 1.99 -5.04 -0.76
CA ALA A 545 2.00 -3.60 -0.97
C ALA A 545 2.46 -3.23 -2.38
N LEU A 546 2.25 -1.97 -2.74
CA LEU A 546 2.87 -1.31 -3.88
C LEU A 546 3.94 -0.34 -3.38
N LYS A 547 5.10 -0.31 -4.02
CA LYS A 547 6.15 0.68 -3.72
C LYS A 547 6.44 1.52 -4.95
N LEU A 548 6.30 2.84 -4.83
CA LEU A 548 6.58 3.79 -5.90
C LEU A 548 8.01 4.28 -5.78
N VAL A 549 8.73 4.24 -6.91
CA VAL A 549 10.09 4.76 -7.06
C VAL A 549 10.19 5.59 -8.34
N HIS A 550 11.26 6.39 -8.46
CA HIS A 550 11.49 7.26 -9.62
C HIS A 550 10.31 8.19 -9.93
N GLY A 551 9.65 8.69 -8.88
CA GLY A 551 8.49 9.56 -8.99
C GLY A 551 8.82 11.04 -9.08
N ASP A 552 10.09 11.44 -8.96
CA ASP A 552 10.52 12.84 -8.84
C ASP A 552 10.07 13.69 -10.03
N THR A 553 10.10 13.11 -11.24
CA THR A 553 9.72 13.76 -12.49
C THR A 553 8.72 12.88 -13.24
N ILE A 554 7.51 13.40 -13.48
CA ILE A 554 6.46 12.71 -14.22
C ILE A 554 6.22 13.45 -15.54
N SER A 555 6.42 12.76 -16.67
CA SER A 555 6.26 13.33 -18.01
C SER A 555 5.36 12.44 -18.87
N LEU A 556 4.09 12.81 -18.98
CA LEU A 556 3.04 12.04 -19.65
C LEU A 556 2.49 12.70 -20.92
N GLY A 557 3.17 13.71 -21.45
CA GLY A 557 2.69 14.51 -22.57
C GLY A 557 1.54 15.44 -22.19
N THR A 558 0.65 15.72 -23.14
CA THR A 558 -0.39 16.76 -23.02
C THR A 558 -1.80 16.18 -23.17
N CYS A 559 -2.69 16.51 -22.24
CA CYS A 559 -4.10 16.16 -22.20
C CYS A 559 -4.92 17.46 -22.14
N ASN A 560 -5.85 17.68 -23.07
CA ASN A 560 -6.73 18.88 -23.07
C ASN A 560 -5.99 20.22 -22.87
N SER A 561 -4.83 20.39 -23.52
CA SER A 561 -3.95 21.59 -23.43
C SER A 561 -3.20 21.80 -22.11
N VAL A 562 -3.23 20.84 -21.18
CA VAL A 562 -2.40 20.83 -19.97
C VAL A 562 -1.53 19.57 -19.94
N ALA A 563 -0.53 19.50 -19.07
CA ALA A 563 0.24 18.26 -18.90
C ALA A 563 -0.67 17.14 -18.40
N CYS A 564 -0.58 15.95 -18.98
CA CYS A 564 -1.36 14.79 -18.53
C CYS A 564 -0.99 14.43 -17.08
N GLY A 565 -2.00 14.27 -16.23
CA GLY A 565 -1.81 13.85 -14.85
C GLY A 565 -1.59 12.35 -14.68
N LEU A 566 -1.26 11.93 -13.45
CA LEU A 566 -1.11 10.53 -13.04
C LEU A 566 -1.85 10.24 -11.72
N ALA A 567 -2.80 9.32 -11.74
CA ALA A 567 -3.38 8.76 -10.52
C ALA A 567 -2.90 7.33 -10.29
N VAL A 568 -2.34 7.05 -9.12
CA VAL A 568 -1.98 5.71 -8.68
C VAL A 568 -3.01 5.25 -7.65
N ILE A 569 -3.78 4.23 -8.00
CA ILE A 569 -4.80 3.64 -7.15
C ILE A 569 -4.35 2.24 -6.74
N SER A 570 -4.52 1.90 -5.47
CA SER A 570 -4.18 0.57 -4.96
C SER A 570 -5.19 0.06 -3.95
N GLU A 571 -5.56 -1.21 -4.07
CA GLU A 571 -6.25 -1.93 -3.00
C GLU A 571 -5.35 -2.19 -1.79
N ASN A 572 -4.04 -2.30 -2.02
CA ASN A 572 -3.03 -2.56 -1.01
C ASN A 572 -2.43 -1.24 -0.47
N PRO A 573 -1.67 -1.29 0.64
CA PRO A 573 -0.88 -0.14 1.10
C PRO A 573 0.16 0.29 0.07
N VAL A 574 0.41 1.60 -0.01
CA VAL A 574 1.39 2.20 -0.92
C VAL A 574 2.53 2.84 -0.14
N TYR A 575 3.76 2.50 -0.50
CA TYR A 575 4.98 3.16 -0.03
C TYR A 575 5.52 4.07 -1.12
N VAL A 576 5.70 5.35 -0.84
CA VAL A 576 6.28 6.31 -1.79
C VAL A 576 7.70 6.62 -1.36
N GLN A 577 8.68 6.10 -2.10
CA GLN A 577 10.09 6.31 -1.80
C GLN A 577 10.69 7.45 -2.62
N SER A 578 11.54 8.24 -1.97
CA SER A 578 12.21 9.41 -2.57
C SER A 578 11.19 10.50 -2.95
N CYS A 579 11.65 11.55 -3.61
CA CYS A 579 10.81 12.66 -4.00
C CYS A 579 9.74 12.24 -5.00
N TYR A 580 8.64 12.97 -5.00
CA TYR A 580 7.52 12.69 -5.88
C TYR A 580 6.97 13.98 -6.52
N ASN A 581 6.93 14.00 -7.85
CA ASN A 581 6.30 15.00 -8.72
C ASN A 581 6.77 16.45 -8.43
N ASN A 582 8.06 16.60 -8.15
CA ASN A 582 8.71 17.88 -7.87
C ASN A 582 10.04 18.00 -8.64
N PRO A 583 9.98 18.10 -9.97
CA PRO A 583 11.15 17.88 -10.83
C PRO A 583 12.26 18.88 -10.53
N GLY A 584 13.47 18.37 -10.32
CA GLY A 584 14.67 19.16 -10.03
C GLY A 584 14.71 19.84 -8.65
N GLN A 585 13.73 19.58 -7.78
CA GLN A 585 13.60 20.26 -6.48
C GLN A 585 13.51 19.28 -5.29
N CYS A 586 14.15 18.12 -5.39
CA CYS A 586 14.16 17.11 -4.31
C CYS A 586 14.69 17.58 -2.94
N GLY A 587 15.76 18.38 -2.93
CA GLY A 587 16.48 18.81 -1.73
C GLY A 587 16.12 20.24 -1.29
N MET A 588 14.83 20.56 -1.22
CA MET A 588 14.39 21.91 -0.82
C MET A 588 14.88 22.28 0.58
N SER A 589 15.32 23.53 0.76
CA SER A 589 15.69 24.11 2.06
C SER A 589 14.64 25.12 2.59
N SER A 590 13.66 25.46 1.76
CA SER A 590 12.52 26.31 2.09
C SER A 590 11.33 25.97 1.19
N VAL A 591 10.11 26.27 1.65
CA VAL A 591 8.88 26.04 0.87
C VAL A 591 8.88 26.91 -0.40
N SER A 592 9.06 26.30 -1.57
CA SER A 592 9.18 26.95 -2.88
C SER A 592 8.75 26.00 -4.00
N TRP A 593 7.46 25.88 -4.25
CA TRP A 593 6.88 24.98 -5.24
C TRP A 593 6.76 25.63 -6.63
N SER A 594 7.90 25.84 -7.28
CA SER A 594 7.97 26.51 -8.59
C SER A 594 8.15 25.56 -9.76
N ALA A 595 8.45 24.29 -9.51
CA ALA A 595 8.67 23.29 -10.55
C ALA A 595 7.38 22.98 -11.33
N ALA A 596 7.52 22.74 -12.64
CA ALA A 596 6.42 22.32 -13.50
C ALA A 596 6.05 20.86 -13.21
N SER A 597 5.01 20.66 -12.41
CA SER A 597 4.47 19.34 -12.04
C SER A 597 3.23 18.99 -12.85
N VAL A 598 2.75 17.75 -12.71
CA VAL A 598 1.47 17.31 -13.25
C VAL A 598 0.44 17.12 -12.14
N GLY A 599 -0.85 17.13 -12.47
CA GLY A 599 -1.90 16.73 -11.53
C GLY A 599 -1.70 15.27 -11.13
N SER A 600 -1.27 15.00 -9.89
CA SER A 600 -0.98 13.65 -9.44
C SER A 600 -1.64 13.29 -8.11
N SER A 601 -2.07 12.03 -7.99
CA SER A 601 -2.67 11.48 -6.78
C SER A 601 -2.20 10.06 -6.47
N VAL A 602 -2.18 9.73 -5.18
CA VAL A 602 -2.07 8.36 -4.66
C VAL A 602 -3.31 8.06 -3.82
N ILE A 603 -4.03 7.00 -4.18
CA ILE A 603 -5.27 6.55 -3.55
C ILE A 603 -5.09 5.10 -3.11
N ALA A 604 -5.04 4.80 -1.81
CA ALA A 604 -4.63 3.48 -1.33
C ALA A 604 -5.27 3.07 0.00
N ASP A 605 -5.10 1.81 0.40
CA ASP A 605 -5.48 1.34 1.74
C ASP A 605 -4.84 2.19 2.85
N ALA A 606 -3.54 2.44 2.72
CA ALA A 606 -2.77 3.39 3.51
C ALA A 606 -1.58 3.89 2.67
N VAL A 607 -1.04 5.07 3.01
CA VAL A 607 0.13 5.64 2.31
C VAL A 607 1.25 5.96 3.30
N MET A 608 2.43 5.42 3.01
CA MET A 608 3.66 5.57 3.79
C MET A 608 4.67 6.34 2.97
N LEU A 609 5.29 7.37 3.56
CA LEU A 609 6.33 8.17 2.91
C LEU A 609 7.71 7.73 3.41
N LEU A 610 8.57 7.35 2.47
CA LEU A 610 9.94 6.92 2.70
C LEU A 610 10.90 7.92 2.06
N SER A 611 11.77 8.53 2.85
CA SER A 611 12.63 9.63 2.42
C SER A 611 13.65 9.23 1.35
N ASP A 612 14.37 10.21 0.82
CA ASP A 612 15.52 9.99 -0.06
C ASP A 612 16.63 9.17 0.61
N GLY A 613 16.66 9.12 1.95
CA GLY A 613 17.61 8.32 2.74
C GLY A 613 17.22 6.85 2.90
N TRP A 614 16.05 6.43 2.43
CA TRP A 614 15.52 5.11 2.71
C TRP A 614 16.32 4.00 2.03
N ASN A 615 16.53 2.90 2.76
CA ASN A 615 16.99 1.63 2.24
C ASN A 615 16.29 0.50 3.00
N ASP A 616 15.66 -0.43 2.29
CA ASP A 616 14.89 -1.50 2.90
C ASP A 616 15.75 -2.36 3.85
N VAL A 617 17.05 -2.53 3.59
CA VAL A 617 17.93 -3.31 4.48
C VAL A 617 18.03 -2.71 5.88
N ASN A 618 17.98 -1.38 6.01
CA ASN A 618 18.05 -0.70 7.30
C ASN A 618 16.83 -1.02 8.16
N SER A 619 15.67 -1.24 7.53
CA SER A 619 14.44 -1.63 8.24
C SER A 619 14.55 -3.02 8.89
N PHE A 620 15.31 -3.94 8.30
CA PHE A 620 15.56 -5.27 8.88
C PHE A 620 16.71 -5.27 9.89
N ALA A 621 17.76 -4.49 9.65
CA ALA A 621 18.93 -4.41 10.52
C ALA A 621 18.64 -3.62 11.81
N PHE A 622 17.81 -2.59 11.71
CA PHE A 622 17.52 -1.64 12.79
C PHE A 622 16.01 -1.43 12.97
N PRO A 623 15.20 -2.51 13.06
CA PRO A 623 13.74 -2.42 13.03
C PRO A 623 13.19 -1.55 14.16
N TYR A 624 13.88 -1.50 15.31
CA TYR A 624 13.47 -0.73 16.49
C TYR A 624 14.48 0.34 16.88
N ASP A 625 15.54 0.57 16.10
CA ASP A 625 16.57 1.58 16.38
C ASP A 625 16.49 2.74 15.37
N LEU A 626 15.97 3.87 15.84
CA LEU A 626 15.84 5.10 15.07
C LEU A 626 17.19 5.77 14.76
N ASN A 627 18.26 5.47 15.48
CA ASN A 627 19.57 6.06 15.21
C ASN A 627 20.18 5.58 13.89
N ASN A 628 19.74 4.42 13.39
CA ASN A 628 20.19 3.82 12.15
C ASN A 628 19.10 3.72 11.07
N ARG A 629 18.00 4.45 11.25
CA ARG A 629 16.96 4.71 10.23
C ARG A 629 16.77 6.20 10.03
N LYS A 630 17.87 6.96 9.92
CA LYS A 630 17.82 8.42 9.71
C LYS A 630 17.27 8.75 8.32
N SER A 631 16.29 9.65 8.29
CA SER A 631 15.72 10.15 7.05
C SER A 631 16.60 11.23 6.41
N GLN A 632 16.20 11.66 5.22
CA GLN A 632 16.68 12.88 4.57
C GLN A 632 15.51 13.83 4.32
N THR A 633 15.81 15.11 4.11
CA THR A 633 14.81 16.08 3.66
C THR A 633 14.31 15.66 2.27
N THR A 634 12.98 15.58 2.11
CA THR A 634 12.35 15.03 0.89
C THR A 634 11.03 15.76 0.59
N THR A 635 10.69 15.84 -0.70
CA THR A 635 9.53 16.59 -1.20
C THR A 635 8.51 15.67 -1.87
N TYR A 636 7.23 15.83 -1.55
CA TYR A 636 6.12 15.10 -2.16
C TYR A 636 5.05 16.07 -2.65
N ARG A 637 4.75 16.06 -3.95
CA ARG A 637 3.67 16.86 -4.54
C ARG A 637 2.58 15.97 -5.13
N MET A 638 1.58 15.63 -4.33
CA MET A 638 0.48 14.76 -4.76
C MET A 638 -0.76 14.93 -3.87
N ALA A 639 -1.94 14.81 -4.47
CA ALA A 639 -3.14 14.53 -3.69
C ALA A 639 -3.07 13.12 -3.10
N LEU A 640 -3.66 12.93 -1.93
CA LEU A 640 -3.63 11.66 -1.23
C LEU A 640 -5.01 11.34 -0.67
N MET A 641 -5.49 10.14 -0.99
CA MET A 641 -6.64 9.55 -0.33
C MET A 641 -6.21 8.22 0.28
N ALA A 642 -6.41 8.05 1.58
CA ALA A 642 -5.99 6.85 2.28
C ALA A 642 -6.96 6.45 3.39
N GLY A 643 -6.82 5.22 3.85
CA GLY A 643 -7.47 4.72 5.05
C GLY A 643 -6.77 5.19 6.33
N LYS A 644 -7.57 5.41 7.36
CA LYS A 644 -7.09 5.64 8.73
C LYS A 644 -7.42 4.46 9.64
N GLY A 645 -6.82 4.43 10.84
CA GLY A 645 -7.18 3.45 11.86
C GLY A 645 -8.53 3.78 12.51
N VAL A 646 -9.17 2.78 13.10
CA VAL A 646 -10.36 2.97 13.93
C VAL A 646 -9.90 3.46 15.31
N PRO A 647 -10.34 4.63 15.78
CA PRO A 647 -9.96 5.14 17.08
C PRO A 647 -10.59 4.33 18.22
N PHE A 648 -9.93 4.31 19.37
CA PHE A 648 -10.38 3.58 20.56
C PHE A 648 -9.95 4.25 21.86
N GLN A 649 -10.60 3.83 22.96
CA GLN A 649 -10.30 4.34 24.29
C GLN A 649 -8.85 4.07 24.68
N GLN A 650 -8.17 5.09 25.17
CA GLN A 650 -6.80 4.95 25.66
C GLN A 650 -6.75 3.87 26.77
N PRO A 651 -6.01 2.76 26.58
CA PRO A 651 -5.78 1.79 27.64
C PRO A 651 -4.95 2.42 28.77
N ALA A 652 -5.29 2.07 30.01
CA ALA A 652 -4.58 2.59 31.19
C ALA A 652 -3.08 2.26 31.12
N GLY A 653 -2.22 3.26 31.40
CA GLY A 653 -0.77 3.10 31.41
C GLY A 653 -0.07 3.19 30.04
N THR A 654 -0.82 3.51 28.97
CA THR A 654 -0.24 3.80 27.64
C THR A 654 0.02 5.29 27.43
N ALA A 655 0.69 5.64 26.33
CA ALA A 655 0.92 7.04 25.95
C ALA A 655 -0.40 7.78 25.74
N GLN A 656 -0.39 9.10 25.95
CA GLN A 656 -1.59 9.95 25.98
C GLN A 656 -2.40 9.93 24.68
N ASP A 657 -1.74 9.79 23.55
CA ASP A 657 -2.33 9.72 22.20
C ASP A 657 -2.48 8.30 21.66
N PHE A 658 -2.15 7.27 22.44
CA PHE A 658 -2.39 5.90 22.03
C PHE A 658 -3.89 5.59 22.01
N GLY A 659 -4.39 5.03 20.91
CA GLY A 659 -5.83 4.90 20.63
C GLY A 659 -6.39 5.98 19.71
N THR A 660 -5.60 6.99 19.37
CA THR A 660 -5.95 7.93 18.29
C THR A 660 -5.56 7.36 16.91
N ASP A 661 -6.03 7.96 15.82
CA ASP A 661 -5.55 7.76 14.46
C ASP A 661 -4.25 8.54 14.17
N GLY A 662 -3.78 9.33 15.15
CA GLY A 662 -2.60 10.19 15.09
C GLY A 662 -2.81 11.49 14.29
N GLY A 663 -4.03 11.78 13.84
CA GLY A 663 -4.40 12.97 13.09
C GLY A 663 -3.69 13.15 11.75
N VAL A 664 -3.83 14.35 11.15
CA VAL A 664 -3.23 14.74 9.85
C VAL A 664 -1.71 14.49 9.81
N HIS A 665 -1.08 14.58 10.97
CA HIS A 665 0.36 14.47 11.12
C HIS A 665 0.85 13.00 10.98
N ASN A 666 -0.01 12.01 11.26
CA ASN A 666 0.27 10.59 11.09
C ASN A 666 -0.42 9.98 9.85
N PHE A 667 -1.42 10.68 9.29
CA PHE A 667 -2.14 10.21 8.10
C PHE A 667 -1.20 9.96 6.91
N LEU A 668 -0.19 10.81 6.76
CA LEU A 668 1.02 10.50 6.00
C LEU A 668 1.91 9.65 6.91
N ARG A 669 1.91 8.32 6.77
CA ARG A 669 2.62 7.43 7.71
C ARG A 669 4.13 7.44 7.48
N TYR A 670 4.91 7.13 8.53
CA TYR A 670 6.38 7.11 8.49
C TYR A 670 6.99 5.91 9.21
N LEU A 671 8.25 5.60 8.84
CA LEU A 671 9.10 4.54 9.40
C LEU A 671 10.55 4.98 9.69
N GLU A 672 10.83 6.28 9.65
CA GLU A 672 12.19 6.82 9.77
C GLU A 672 12.32 7.78 10.94
N ASN A 673 13.57 8.04 11.32
CA ASN A 673 13.93 9.10 12.22
C ASN A 673 14.16 10.40 11.45
N TRP A 674 13.24 11.35 11.59
CA TRP A 674 13.29 12.63 10.91
C TRP A 674 13.96 13.75 11.71
N ALA A 675 14.66 13.44 12.82
CA ALA A 675 15.25 14.44 13.73
C ALA A 675 16.02 15.58 13.01
N GLY A 676 15.36 16.73 12.86
CA GLY A 676 15.90 17.94 12.20
C GLY A 676 15.74 17.99 10.67
N GLN A 677 15.20 16.95 10.04
CA GLN A 677 14.86 16.92 8.61
C GLN A 677 13.44 17.46 8.37
N THR A 678 13.23 18.00 7.16
CA THR A 678 11.93 18.52 6.76
C THR A 678 11.26 17.61 5.74
N LEU A 679 9.98 17.32 5.94
CA LEU A 679 9.13 16.76 4.91
C LEU A 679 8.33 17.90 4.28
N TYR A 680 8.60 18.19 3.02
CA TYR A 680 7.81 19.14 2.25
C TYR A 680 6.70 18.39 1.53
N TYR A 681 5.45 18.78 1.80
CA TYR A 681 4.29 18.19 1.19
C TYR A 681 3.41 19.29 0.59
N GLU A 682 3.13 19.20 -0.71
CA GLU A 682 2.13 20.04 -1.37
C GLU A 682 1.07 19.14 -2.00
N GLY A 683 -0.18 19.32 -1.60
CA GLY A 683 -1.24 18.46 -2.08
C GLY A 683 -2.57 18.67 -1.37
N SER A 684 -3.41 17.65 -1.42
CA SER A 684 -4.65 17.58 -0.65
C SER A 684 -4.73 16.21 0.02
N VAL A 685 -5.25 16.16 1.23
CA VAL A 685 -5.36 14.93 2.01
C VAL A 685 -6.84 14.64 2.27
N ALA A 686 -7.30 13.44 1.91
CA ALA A 686 -8.68 13.00 2.10
C ALA A 686 -8.72 11.65 2.81
N SER A 687 -9.49 11.57 3.89
CA SER A 687 -9.78 10.33 4.62
C SER A 687 -11.23 9.96 4.41
N LEU A 688 -11.50 8.89 3.66
CA LEU A 688 -12.87 8.48 3.31
C LEU A 688 -13.26 7.10 3.87
N TYR A 689 -12.30 6.30 4.32
CA TYR A 689 -12.51 4.94 4.81
C TYR A 689 -11.47 4.57 5.87
N TYR A 690 -11.65 3.41 6.50
CA TYR A 690 -10.63 2.77 7.33
C TYR A 690 -9.73 1.86 6.49
N ASN A 691 -8.49 1.65 6.94
CA ASN A 691 -7.57 0.71 6.30
C ASN A 691 -7.92 -0.75 6.68
N HIS A 692 -7.89 -1.68 5.74
CA HIS A 692 -8.11 -3.10 6.03
C HIS A 692 -6.83 -3.93 5.94
N GLN A 693 -5.75 -3.45 5.30
CA GLN A 693 -4.48 -4.19 5.20
C GLN A 693 -3.38 -3.65 6.13
N ALA A 694 -3.17 -2.33 6.13
CA ALA A 694 -2.21 -1.68 7.03
C ALA A 694 -2.84 -1.38 8.40
N VAL A 695 -3.22 -2.44 9.11
CA VAL A 695 -3.98 -2.40 10.36
C VAL A 695 -3.17 -1.93 11.58
N GLY A 696 -1.86 -1.74 11.45
CA GLY A 696 -1.00 -1.30 12.52
C GLY A 696 -1.47 0.00 13.19
N ILE A 697 -1.85 -0.09 14.46
CA ILE A 697 -2.32 1.04 15.28
C ILE A 697 -1.27 2.15 15.30
N TYR A 698 -1.75 3.41 15.34
CA TYR A 698 -0.91 4.58 15.60
C TYR A 698 -0.08 4.43 16.87
N LYS A 699 1.23 4.56 16.71
CA LYS A 699 2.18 4.56 17.81
C LYS A 699 3.48 5.21 17.37
N CYS A 700 4.09 5.93 18.29
CA CYS A 700 5.36 6.64 18.18
C CYS A 700 5.88 6.86 19.61
N CYS A 701 7.10 7.36 19.87
CA CYS A 701 8.10 7.89 18.95
C CYS A 701 9.49 7.29 19.26
N ASN A 702 9.51 6.10 19.87
CA ASN A 702 10.74 5.43 20.27
C ASN A 702 11.19 4.40 19.23
N THR A 703 10.24 3.63 18.69
CA THR A 703 10.56 2.49 17.82
C THR A 703 10.06 2.66 16.40
N VAL A 704 8.88 3.23 16.16
CA VAL A 704 8.32 3.24 14.79
C VAL A 704 8.97 4.34 13.93
N TYR A 705 8.90 5.59 14.37
CA TYR A 705 9.38 6.76 13.66
C TYR A 705 9.55 7.95 14.63
N SER A 706 10.26 9.00 14.20
CA SER A 706 10.17 10.32 14.83
C SER A 706 9.59 11.32 13.82
N PRO A 707 8.76 12.30 14.24
CA PRO A 707 8.06 13.18 13.30
C PRO A 707 9.01 14.17 12.61
N PRO A 708 8.77 14.52 11.33
CA PRO A 708 9.53 15.54 10.63
C PRO A 708 9.14 16.96 11.05
N THR A 709 10.01 17.91 10.72
CA THR A 709 9.56 19.30 10.50
C THR A 709 8.61 19.30 9.29
N ARG A 710 7.41 19.88 9.43
CA ARG A 710 6.34 19.76 8.42
C ARG A 710 6.25 21.01 7.57
N GLY A 711 6.69 20.92 6.31
CA GLY A 711 6.46 21.94 5.29
C GLY A 711 5.20 21.65 4.48
N TYR A 712 4.04 21.54 5.15
CA TYR A 712 2.81 21.06 4.51
C TYR A 712 1.98 22.22 4.01
N GLN A 713 1.54 22.15 2.76
CA GLN A 713 0.65 23.14 2.19
C GLN A 713 -0.33 22.52 1.19
N PHE A 714 -1.40 23.26 0.92
CA PHE A 714 -2.37 22.89 -0.10
C PHE A 714 -1.85 23.22 -1.50
N ASP A 715 -1.96 22.28 -2.45
CA ASP A 715 -1.61 22.56 -3.84
C ASP A 715 -2.66 23.46 -4.50
N THR A 716 -2.29 24.72 -4.73
CA THR A 716 -3.20 25.71 -5.32
C THR A 716 -3.60 25.38 -6.76
N ASN A 717 -2.87 24.50 -7.47
CA ASN A 717 -3.29 24.01 -8.78
C ASN A 717 -4.63 23.27 -8.71
N PHE A 718 -4.94 22.62 -7.58
CA PHE A 718 -6.20 21.89 -7.41
C PHE A 718 -7.43 22.81 -7.27
N LEU A 719 -7.24 24.13 -7.25
CA LEU A 719 -8.34 25.09 -7.41
C LEU A 719 -8.82 25.18 -8.87
N THR A 720 -8.01 24.72 -9.82
CA THR A 720 -8.31 24.74 -11.25
C THR A 720 -8.72 23.33 -11.68
N PRO A 721 -9.98 23.09 -12.09
CA PRO A 721 -10.47 21.74 -12.41
C PRO A 721 -9.66 20.97 -13.45
N SER A 722 -9.08 21.65 -14.45
CA SER A 722 -8.25 21.02 -15.47
C SER A 722 -6.87 20.57 -14.97
N LEU A 723 -6.44 21.01 -13.78
CA LEU A 723 -5.18 20.63 -13.16
C LEU A 723 -5.36 19.61 -12.02
N LEU A 724 -6.59 19.12 -11.83
CA LEU A 724 -6.85 18.05 -10.87
C LEU A 724 -6.20 16.75 -11.34
N PRO A 725 -5.76 15.88 -10.40
CA PRO A 725 -5.36 14.52 -10.74
C PRO A 725 -6.49 13.77 -11.47
N PRO A 726 -6.16 12.83 -12.37
CA PRO A 726 -7.15 11.98 -13.02
C PRO A 726 -8.03 11.27 -11.98
N LEU A 727 -9.31 11.10 -12.31
CA LEU A 727 -10.27 10.38 -11.46
C LEU A 727 -10.47 10.98 -10.04
N THR A 728 -10.13 12.25 -9.85
CA THR A 728 -10.43 12.97 -8.61
C THR A 728 -11.94 12.95 -8.35
N PRO A 729 -12.41 12.53 -7.16
CA PRO A 729 -13.83 12.62 -6.82
C PRO A 729 -14.30 14.08 -6.85
N MET A 730 -15.38 14.34 -7.59
CA MET A 730 -15.92 15.69 -7.74
C MET A 730 -17.35 15.77 -7.26
N LEU A 731 -17.65 16.76 -6.42
CA LEU A 731 -19.03 17.16 -6.17
C LEU A 731 -19.52 17.96 -7.38
N ARG A 732 -20.53 17.46 -8.09
CA ARG A 732 -21.21 18.20 -9.16
C ARG A 732 -22.53 18.74 -8.63
N THR A 733 -22.67 20.06 -8.61
CA THR A 733 -23.95 20.71 -8.33
C THR A 733 -24.67 20.95 -9.64
N ILE A 734 -25.85 20.38 -9.82
CA ILE A 734 -26.73 20.69 -10.95
C ILE A 734 -27.56 21.91 -10.54
N ASN A 735 -27.29 23.06 -11.15
CA ASN A 735 -28.14 24.23 -10.98
C ASN A 735 -29.18 24.25 -12.11
N THR A 736 -30.42 23.91 -11.78
CA THR A 736 -31.53 23.97 -12.74
C THR A 736 -31.90 25.43 -12.97
N ILE A 737 -31.29 26.06 -13.98
CA ILE A 737 -31.48 27.47 -14.32
C ILE A 737 -32.86 27.80 -14.93
N GLY A 738 -33.74 26.80 -15.12
CA GLY A 738 -35.13 26.99 -15.52
C GLY A 738 -35.83 25.67 -15.87
N PHE A 739 -37.15 25.71 -16.00
CA PHE A 739 -37.95 24.65 -16.64
C PHE A 739 -38.83 25.28 -17.72
N THR A 740 -39.02 24.57 -18.84
CA THR A 740 -40.04 24.92 -19.84
C THR A 740 -41.15 23.88 -19.74
N GLN A 741 -42.35 24.31 -19.34
CA GLN A 741 -43.54 23.48 -19.38
C GLN A 741 -44.09 23.49 -20.81
N MET A 742 -44.03 22.35 -21.51
CA MET A 742 -44.80 22.17 -22.74
C MET A 742 -46.19 21.65 -22.37
N MET A 743 -47.20 22.52 -22.45
CA MET A 743 -48.59 22.09 -22.41
C MET A 743 -48.94 21.50 -23.78
N LEU A 744 -49.01 20.17 -23.88
CA LEU A 744 -49.63 19.52 -25.02
C LEU A 744 -51.17 19.67 -24.90
N PRO A 745 -51.90 19.92 -25.99
CA PRO A 745 -53.36 19.94 -25.94
C PRO A 745 -53.89 18.62 -25.39
N THR A 746 -54.79 18.67 -24.42
CA THR A 746 -55.55 17.51 -23.95
C THR A 746 -56.30 16.90 -25.13
N GLN A 747 -56.09 15.60 -25.39
CA GLN A 747 -57.01 14.79 -26.19
C GLN A 747 -58.17 14.33 -25.31
#